data_AF-A0A1G7TUI8-F1
#
_entry.id   AF-A0A1G7TUI8-F1
#
_cell.length_a   1.000
_cell.length_b   1.000
_cell.length_c   1.000
_cell.angle_alpha   90.00
_cell.angle_beta   90.00
_cell.angle_gamma   90.00
#
_symmetry.space_group_name_H-M   'P 1'
#
loop_
_entity.id
_entity.type
_entity.pdbx_description
1 polymer ?
#
loop_
_entity_poly.entity_id
_entity_poly.type
_entity_poly.pdbx_seq_one_letter_code
_entity_poly.pdbx_strand_id
1 'polypeptide(L)'
;MVVQSTMLAVPAAIAPALAAVESLLGPGVLSGFLAAAILGVGLFSTSSTLASFAKLLRPLFILALAAPVLWIALQVVPIPFRGLGNQIWAMASAALHQPLADRFSVDVRETMLALSHYNLVLAVALVTAVVTLDKQRAAQVLSVLVSVTAVICIFSILRRSNSSGSVPAEQVWTGSTEAALGVLLSTAMAIRAVDQLRRPRRSPRSPAGPLAMLTCAILSLIVSLSAVALCSGWTALIAVLLGATTILTVVAIRKLFFGMWGRVGVLATATMLFVAAFTFIPINRNADLTIALSTQPRAATERMLQDTHAIGTGAGTFVALLPIYGDVGMLAMRERPTAAAAVAVEMGRTFLCGLLIVAVISACILFARALSRNHAYLYPAVGAGASVSLTILAFAENSLFDLWASLLVAAVYGLAFAQSLSSPARDVESIELRQLMQEASDRTTAARRIPTTPIASPSPLTRVALTVIGLLLAAQAAWMVSQSWPFGDRLSVSAVAGSNEAKASALQSTRENAATISGFAATVGLRSDNAADPQNTGRSADLNSFSAVLEYSPLRGDVWLMLAVLSKQHAATYDTTSLLRMSYYTAPNALDLIPLRLSVALGTDAAIKEPELRDLIRRDLKVAMTGRTALRPAIATAYQSASADGRAFAESSISELDPGYVQKLRSRGP
;
A
#
# COMPACT_ATOMS: atom_id res chain seq x y z
N MET A 1 10.91 -25.42 23.33
CA MET A 1 10.96 -25.41 21.85
C MET A 1 9.77 -24.67 21.21
N VAL A 2 8.50 -24.91 21.56
CA VAL A 2 7.33 -24.18 20.99
C VAL A 2 7.39 -22.66 21.22
N VAL A 3 7.90 -22.22 22.38
CA VAL A 3 8.11 -20.79 22.69
C VAL A 3 9.19 -20.12 21.80
N GLN A 4 10.25 -20.84 21.42
CA GLN A 4 11.27 -20.37 20.48
C GLN A 4 10.73 -20.28 19.04
N SER A 5 9.79 -21.16 18.65
CA SER A 5 9.13 -21.08 17.34
C SER A 5 8.25 -19.83 17.19
N THR A 6 7.59 -19.37 18.27
CA THR A 6 6.84 -18.09 18.26
C THR A 6 7.74 -16.85 18.26
N MET A 7 8.99 -16.95 18.74
CA MET A 7 9.99 -15.87 18.66
C MET A 7 10.50 -15.64 17.24
N LEU A 8 10.42 -16.65 16.37
CA LEU A 8 10.81 -16.56 14.97
C LEU A 8 9.71 -15.96 14.10
N ALA A 9 8.45 -15.88 14.52
CA ALA A 9 7.36 -15.44 13.64
C ALA A 9 7.45 -13.97 13.18
N VAL A 10 7.92 -13.04 14.04
CA VAL A 10 8.06 -11.62 13.66
C VAL A 10 9.30 -11.40 12.77
N PRO A 11 10.50 -11.90 13.12
CA PRO A 11 11.66 -11.82 12.22
C PRO A 11 11.50 -12.67 10.94
N ALA A 12 10.88 -13.85 11.01
CA ALA A 12 10.64 -14.73 9.86
C ALA A 12 9.41 -14.33 9.04
N ALA A 13 8.61 -13.33 9.46
CA ALA A 13 7.67 -12.64 8.58
C ALA A 13 8.35 -11.45 7.88
N ILE A 14 9.31 -10.80 8.54
CA ILE A 14 10.03 -9.64 7.98
C ILE A 14 11.17 -10.08 7.03
N ALA A 15 11.83 -11.22 7.31
CA ALA A 15 12.98 -11.72 6.55
C ALA A 15 12.66 -12.27 5.15
N PRO A 16 11.60 -13.07 4.92
CA PRO A 16 11.19 -13.46 3.56
C PRO A 16 10.67 -12.27 2.77
N ALA A 17 10.10 -11.30 3.48
CA ALA A 17 9.54 -10.12 2.89
C ALA A 17 10.67 -9.19 2.39
N LEU A 18 11.79 -9.07 3.12
CA LEU A 18 13.05 -8.50 2.59
C LEU A 18 13.70 -9.32 1.46
N ALA A 19 13.44 -10.63 1.37
CA ALA A 19 14.00 -11.51 0.33
C ALA A 19 13.13 -11.58 -0.95
N ALA A 20 11.83 -11.27 -0.87
CA ALA A 20 10.87 -11.31 -1.97
C ALA A 20 10.88 -10.01 -2.78
N VAL A 21 12.07 -9.52 -3.13
CA VAL A 21 12.27 -8.27 -3.88
C VAL A 21 11.66 -8.32 -5.29
N GLU A 22 11.23 -9.49 -5.79
CA GLU A 22 11.00 -9.68 -7.23
C GLU A 22 9.75 -10.49 -7.67
N SER A 23 8.88 -11.03 -6.80
CA SER A 23 7.76 -11.89 -7.27
C SER A 23 6.37 -11.52 -6.75
N LEU A 24 5.39 -11.54 -7.68
CA LEU A 24 3.94 -11.34 -7.46
C LEU A 24 3.33 -12.30 -6.42
N LEU A 25 3.99 -13.43 -6.16
CA LEU A 25 3.63 -14.41 -5.13
C LEU A 25 3.89 -13.92 -3.69
N GLY A 26 4.63 -12.80 -3.52
CA GLY A 26 5.03 -12.25 -2.23
C GLY A 26 3.90 -11.96 -1.24
N PRO A 27 2.81 -11.25 -1.62
CA PRO A 27 1.73 -10.89 -0.69
C PRO A 27 0.90 -12.10 -0.22
N GLY A 28 0.61 -13.05 -1.11
CA GLY A 28 -0.16 -14.26 -0.78
C GLY A 28 0.60 -15.18 0.17
N VAL A 29 1.89 -15.39 -0.08
CA VAL A 29 2.78 -16.17 0.81
C VAL A 29 2.92 -15.48 2.16
N LEU A 30 3.10 -14.16 2.19
CA LEU A 30 3.19 -13.37 3.42
C LEU A 30 1.90 -13.45 4.24
N SER A 31 0.73 -13.37 3.59
CA SER A 31 -0.57 -13.58 4.24
C SER A 31 -0.69 -14.98 4.85
N GLY A 32 -0.23 -16.02 4.15
CA GLY A 32 -0.22 -17.39 4.65
C GLY A 32 0.66 -17.56 5.90
N PHE A 33 1.88 -17.02 5.89
CA PHE A 33 2.76 -17.02 7.07
C PHE A 33 2.14 -16.29 8.25
N LEU A 34 1.48 -15.16 8.00
CA LEU A 34 0.87 -14.35 9.03
C LEU A 34 -0.38 -15.00 9.61
N ALA A 35 -1.18 -15.69 8.79
CA ALA A 35 -2.28 -16.52 9.23
C ALA A 35 -1.80 -17.62 10.18
N ALA A 36 -0.73 -18.34 9.81
CA ALA A 36 -0.11 -19.35 10.67
C ALA A 36 0.41 -18.75 11.98
N ALA A 37 1.01 -17.55 11.93
CA ALA A 37 1.48 -16.83 13.11
C ALA A 37 0.32 -16.45 14.05
N ILE A 38 -0.79 -15.92 13.53
CA ILE A 38 -1.96 -15.55 14.35
C ILE A 38 -2.62 -16.79 14.97
N LEU A 39 -2.77 -17.87 14.19
CA LEU A 39 -3.30 -19.14 14.70
C LEU A 39 -2.40 -19.71 15.79
N GLY A 40 -1.07 -19.72 15.57
CA GLY A 40 -0.10 -20.14 16.57
C GLY A 40 -0.17 -19.29 17.84
N VAL A 41 -0.30 -17.96 17.71
CA VAL A 41 -0.49 -17.06 18.85
C VAL A 41 -1.79 -17.37 19.59
N GLY A 42 -2.90 -17.59 18.88
CA GLY A 42 -4.20 -17.92 19.50
C GLY A 42 -4.18 -19.25 20.26
N LEU A 43 -3.52 -20.27 19.70
CA LEU A 43 -3.47 -21.62 20.25
C LEU A 43 -2.46 -21.76 21.40
N PHE A 44 -1.27 -21.17 21.27
CA PHE A 44 -0.16 -21.38 22.21
C PHE A 44 -0.02 -20.29 23.28
N SER A 45 -0.83 -19.22 23.23
CA SER A 45 -0.78 -18.16 24.24
C SER A 45 -1.41 -18.56 25.57
N THR A 46 -0.70 -18.23 26.66
CA THR A 46 -1.19 -18.41 28.03
C THR A 46 -2.47 -17.60 28.28
N SER A 47 -3.35 -18.12 29.13
CA SER A 47 -4.57 -17.44 29.55
C SER A 47 -4.33 -16.02 30.10
N SER A 48 -3.21 -15.79 30.79
CA SER A 48 -2.85 -14.48 31.35
C SER A 48 -2.36 -13.47 30.31
N THR A 49 -1.69 -13.90 29.24
CA THR A 49 -1.36 -13.02 28.11
C THR A 49 -2.61 -12.60 27.35
N LEU A 50 -3.54 -13.53 27.14
CA LEU A 50 -4.81 -13.25 26.46
C LEU A 50 -5.71 -12.32 27.28
N ALA A 51 -5.78 -12.47 28.60
CA ALA A 51 -6.51 -11.54 29.45
C ALA A 51 -5.91 -10.12 29.42
N SER A 52 -4.59 -9.99 29.32
CA SER A 52 -3.91 -8.70 29.16
C SER A 52 -4.17 -8.10 27.78
N PHE A 53 -4.21 -8.93 26.75
CA PHE A 53 -4.56 -8.53 25.38
C PHE A 53 -6.03 -8.11 25.26
N ALA A 54 -6.95 -8.77 25.96
CA ALA A 54 -8.36 -8.38 26.04
C ALA A 54 -8.52 -6.93 26.56
N LYS A 55 -7.66 -6.51 27.50
CA LYS A 55 -7.62 -5.12 28.00
C LYS A 55 -7.14 -4.11 26.96
N LEU A 56 -6.39 -4.55 25.94
CA LEU A 56 -6.00 -3.73 24.79
C LEU A 56 -7.16 -3.53 23.83
N LEU A 57 -7.92 -4.59 23.59
CA LEU A 57 -9.14 -4.61 22.77
C LEU A 57 -10.34 -3.97 23.50
N ARG A 58 -10.17 -2.77 24.04
CA ARG A 58 -11.31 -1.95 24.48
C ARG A 58 -12.19 -1.63 23.28
N PRO A 59 -13.51 -1.42 23.47
CA PRO A 59 -14.45 -1.21 22.36
C PRO A 59 -14.04 -0.06 21.43
N LEU A 60 -13.47 1.01 21.98
CA LEU A 60 -12.95 2.13 21.17
C LEU A 60 -11.78 1.73 20.27
N PHE A 61 -10.89 0.85 20.75
CA PHE A 61 -9.76 0.35 19.98
C PHE A 61 -10.23 -0.65 18.91
N ILE A 62 -11.19 -1.51 19.24
CA ILE A 62 -11.83 -2.40 18.25
C ILE A 62 -12.50 -1.57 17.17
N LEU A 63 -13.26 -0.53 17.54
CA LEU A 63 -13.91 0.35 16.58
C LEU A 63 -12.88 1.05 15.67
N ALA A 64 -11.78 1.54 16.22
CA ALA A 64 -10.71 2.18 15.44
C ALA A 64 -10.02 1.21 14.45
N LEU A 65 -9.86 -0.06 14.80
CA LEU A 65 -9.30 -1.08 13.91
C LEU A 65 -10.31 -1.63 12.90
N ALA A 66 -11.58 -1.73 13.28
CA ALA A 66 -12.64 -2.26 12.42
C ALA A 66 -13.18 -1.22 11.43
N ALA A 67 -13.14 0.08 11.78
CA ALA A 67 -13.71 1.15 10.96
C ALA A 67 -13.14 1.17 9.52
N PRO A 68 -11.81 1.07 9.27
CA PRO A 68 -11.29 0.99 7.91
C PRO A 68 -11.74 -0.26 7.14
N VAL A 69 -11.80 -1.42 7.80
CA VAL A 69 -12.31 -2.67 7.18
C VAL A 69 -13.76 -2.49 6.75
N LEU A 70 -14.59 -1.97 7.65
CA LEU A 70 -16.01 -1.74 7.39
C LEU A 70 -16.21 -0.69 6.30
N TRP A 71 -15.38 0.37 6.28
CA TRP A 71 -15.43 1.41 5.26
C TRP A 71 -15.05 0.88 3.88
N ILE A 72 -13.93 0.15 3.77
CA ILE A 72 -13.49 -0.44 2.50
C ILE A 72 -14.49 -1.52 2.04
N ALA A 73 -15.01 -2.34 2.95
CA ALA A 73 -16.05 -3.32 2.61
C ALA A 73 -17.33 -2.64 2.10
N LEU A 74 -17.75 -1.53 2.72
CA LEU A 74 -18.90 -0.75 2.28
C LEU A 74 -18.72 -0.19 0.86
N GLN A 75 -17.48 0.15 0.45
CA GLN A 75 -17.21 0.62 -0.90
C GLN A 75 -17.41 -0.46 -1.99
N VAL A 76 -17.27 -1.73 -1.62
CA VAL A 76 -17.38 -2.88 -2.52
C VAL A 76 -18.80 -3.44 -2.61
N VAL A 77 -19.57 -3.35 -1.52
CA VAL A 77 -20.92 -3.92 -1.44
C VAL A 77 -21.85 -3.25 -2.47
N PRO A 78 -22.64 -4.02 -3.25
CA PRO A 78 -23.59 -3.47 -4.20
C PRO A 78 -24.66 -2.64 -3.46
N ILE A 79 -24.92 -1.44 -3.98
CA ILE A 79 -25.82 -0.48 -3.36
C ILE A 79 -27.26 -0.84 -3.80
N PRO A 80 -28.21 -1.00 -2.86
CA PRO A 80 -29.60 -1.33 -3.22
C PRO A 80 -30.35 -0.16 -3.88
N PHE A 81 -29.87 1.08 -3.68
CA PHE A 81 -30.45 2.30 -4.24
C PHE A 81 -29.71 2.72 -5.51
N ARG A 82 -30.38 2.61 -6.66
CA ARG A 82 -29.84 3.04 -7.96
C ARG A 82 -29.52 4.54 -7.97
N GLY A 83 -28.38 4.91 -8.52
CA GLY A 83 -27.98 6.31 -8.73
C GLY A 83 -27.10 6.95 -7.65
N LEU A 84 -26.77 6.23 -6.57
CA LEU A 84 -25.77 6.67 -5.58
C LEU A 84 -24.35 6.14 -5.87
N GLY A 85 -24.23 5.17 -6.78
CA GLY A 85 -22.93 4.61 -7.20
C GLY A 85 -22.25 5.43 -8.29
N ASN A 86 -21.00 5.07 -8.61
CA ASN A 86 -20.28 5.73 -9.70
C ASN A 86 -20.94 5.47 -11.05
N GLN A 87 -21.05 6.52 -11.87
CA GLN A 87 -21.63 6.45 -13.21
C GLN A 87 -20.90 5.49 -14.16
N ILE A 88 -19.64 5.13 -13.84
CA ILE A 88 -18.88 4.15 -14.62
C ILE A 88 -19.57 2.79 -14.71
N TRP A 89 -20.30 2.38 -13.66
CA TRP A 89 -20.99 1.09 -13.63
C TRP A 89 -22.19 1.08 -14.57
N ALA A 90 -22.93 2.19 -14.64
CA ALA A 90 -24.02 2.37 -15.60
C ALA A 90 -23.49 2.39 -17.04
N MET A 91 -22.37 3.08 -17.28
CA MET A 91 -21.69 3.11 -18.58
C MET A 91 -21.21 1.71 -19.01
N ALA A 92 -20.51 0.99 -18.12
CA ALA A 92 -20.04 -0.36 -18.39
C ALA A 92 -21.21 -1.34 -18.63
N SER A 93 -22.30 -1.20 -17.87
CA SER A 93 -23.51 -2.02 -18.03
C SER A 93 -24.14 -1.84 -19.41
N ALA A 94 -24.21 -0.60 -19.89
CA ALA A 94 -24.71 -0.29 -21.22
C ALA A 94 -23.82 -0.87 -22.33
N ALA A 95 -22.49 -0.77 -22.20
CA ALA A 95 -21.57 -1.29 -23.20
C ALA A 95 -21.52 -2.83 -23.24
N LEU A 96 -21.59 -3.49 -22.07
CA LEU A 96 -21.58 -4.96 -21.97
C LEU A 96 -22.95 -5.60 -22.20
N HIS A 97 -24.02 -4.81 -22.31
CA HIS A 97 -25.41 -5.31 -22.40
C HIS A 97 -25.78 -6.25 -21.23
N GLN A 98 -25.21 -6.00 -20.05
CA GLN A 98 -25.41 -6.80 -18.84
C GLN A 98 -25.70 -5.89 -17.64
N PRO A 99 -26.65 -6.24 -16.76
CA PRO A 99 -26.96 -5.43 -15.59
C PRO A 99 -25.82 -5.53 -14.56
N LEU A 100 -25.03 -4.46 -14.42
CA LEU A 100 -24.03 -4.35 -13.37
C LEU A 100 -24.64 -3.65 -12.15
N ALA A 101 -24.27 -4.11 -10.95
CA ALA A 101 -24.70 -3.47 -9.72
C ALA A 101 -23.94 -2.15 -9.48
N ASP A 102 -24.66 -1.10 -9.09
CA ASP A 102 -24.05 0.17 -8.69
C ASP A 102 -23.19 -0.01 -7.44
N ARG A 103 -21.96 0.50 -7.47
CA ARG A 103 -20.99 0.45 -6.35
C ARG A 103 -20.30 1.80 -6.16
N PHE A 104 -19.83 2.07 -4.94
CA PHE A 104 -19.06 3.28 -4.61
C PHE A 104 -17.59 3.18 -5.02
N SER A 105 -17.03 1.97 -5.07
CA SER A 105 -15.72 1.77 -5.67
C SER A 105 -15.81 1.88 -7.18
N VAL A 106 -14.85 2.57 -7.79
CA VAL A 106 -14.71 2.61 -9.27
C VAL A 106 -14.04 1.32 -9.78
N ASP A 107 -13.25 0.63 -8.94
CA ASP A 107 -12.61 -0.66 -9.27
C ASP A 107 -12.65 -1.62 -8.06
N VAL A 108 -13.43 -2.69 -8.16
CA VAL A 108 -13.61 -3.66 -7.07
C VAL A 108 -12.31 -4.41 -6.79
N ARG A 109 -11.52 -4.71 -7.83
CA ARG A 109 -10.29 -5.50 -7.68
C ARG A 109 -9.26 -4.73 -6.87
N GLU A 110 -8.99 -3.49 -7.22
CA GLU A 110 -8.01 -2.66 -6.50
C GLU A 110 -8.48 -2.42 -5.06
N THR A 111 -9.78 -2.25 -4.82
CA THR A 111 -10.30 -2.16 -3.45
C THR A 111 -10.15 -3.43 -2.63
N MET A 112 -10.34 -4.60 -3.23
CA MET A 112 -10.11 -5.88 -2.56
C MET A 112 -8.63 -6.11 -2.26
N LEU A 113 -7.74 -5.71 -3.17
CA LEU A 113 -6.29 -5.73 -2.92
C LEU A 113 -5.90 -4.79 -1.78
N ALA A 114 -6.43 -3.57 -1.76
CA ALA A 114 -6.19 -2.64 -0.66
C ALA A 114 -6.75 -3.17 0.68
N LEU A 115 -7.92 -3.81 0.68
CA LEU A 115 -8.48 -4.49 1.85
C LEU A 115 -7.55 -5.62 2.33
N SER A 116 -7.03 -6.40 1.39
CA SER A 116 -6.10 -7.50 1.69
C SER A 116 -4.80 -7.01 2.33
N HIS A 117 -4.27 -5.88 1.84
CA HIS A 117 -3.10 -5.21 2.38
C HIS A 117 -3.39 -4.64 3.77
N TYR A 118 -4.54 -3.98 3.96
CA TYR A 118 -4.95 -3.50 5.27
C TYR A 118 -5.03 -4.64 6.31
N ASN A 119 -5.65 -5.77 5.95
CA ASN A 119 -5.76 -6.94 6.81
C ASN A 119 -4.38 -7.50 7.20
N LEU A 120 -3.43 -7.51 6.26
CA LEU A 120 -2.05 -7.92 6.51
C LEU A 120 -1.35 -6.99 7.52
N VAL A 121 -1.48 -5.68 7.33
CA VAL A 121 -0.90 -4.66 8.23
C VAL A 121 -1.50 -4.77 9.63
N LEU A 122 -2.83 -4.92 9.70
CA LEU A 122 -3.55 -5.13 10.96
C LEU A 122 -3.07 -6.39 11.68
N ALA A 123 -2.93 -7.48 10.94
CA ALA A 123 -2.46 -8.75 11.46
C ALA A 123 -1.03 -8.67 12.03
N VAL A 124 -0.11 -7.96 11.34
CA VAL A 124 1.24 -7.70 11.88
C VAL A 124 1.18 -6.89 13.17
N ALA A 125 0.33 -5.86 13.24
CA ALA A 125 0.16 -5.07 14.45
C ALA A 125 -0.33 -5.91 15.62
N LEU A 126 -1.32 -6.79 15.40
CA LEU A 126 -1.88 -7.68 16.43
C LEU A 126 -0.88 -8.75 16.89
N VAL A 127 -0.20 -9.43 15.96
CA VAL A 127 0.86 -10.40 16.29
C VAL A 127 1.97 -9.73 17.08
N THR A 128 2.46 -8.59 16.59
CA THR A 128 3.50 -7.82 17.30
C THR A 128 3.02 -7.41 18.68
N ALA A 129 1.77 -6.96 18.82
CA ALA A 129 1.22 -6.60 20.12
C ALA A 129 1.21 -7.78 21.09
N VAL A 130 0.72 -8.97 20.67
CA VAL A 130 0.69 -10.14 21.57
C VAL A 130 2.08 -10.62 21.94
N VAL A 131 3.00 -10.71 20.96
CA VAL A 131 4.38 -11.15 21.18
C VAL A 131 5.10 -10.20 22.14
N THR A 132 4.87 -8.90 21.99
CA THR A 132 5.53 -7.87 22.80
C THR A 132 4.85 -7.62 24.13
N LEU A 133 3.81 -8.35 24.55
CA LEU A 133 3.29 -8.25 25.92
C LEU A 133 4.32 -8.69 26.97
N ASP A 134 5.25 -9.56 26.60
CA ASP A 134 6.38 -9.94 27.44
C ASP A 134 7.50 -8.90 27.32
N LYS A 135 7.98 -8.40 28.47
CA LYS A 135 9.04 -7.38 28.56
C LYS A 135 10.34 -7.85 27.91
N GLN A 136 10.68 -9.15 28.00
CA GLN A 136 11.90 -9.69 27.38
C GLN A 136 11.76 -9.78 25.87
N ARG A 137 10.57 -10.12 25.37
CA ARG A 137 10.30 -10.21 23.92
C ARG A 137 10.20 -8.83 23.28
N ALA A 138 9.57 -7.87 23.95
CA ALA A 138 9.53 -6.48 23.49
C ALA A 138 10.93 -5.90 23.27
N ALA A 139 11.88 -6.29 24.12
CA ALA A 139 13.27 -5.89 23.98
C ALA A 139 13.92 -6.40 22.68
N GLN A 140 13.67 -7.66 22.35
CA GLN A 140 14.22 -8.33 21.18
C GLN A 140 13.55 -7.84 19.90
N VAL A 141 12.24 -7.64 19.92
CA VAL A 141 11.48 -7.05 18.81
C VAL A 141 12.03 -5.66 18.49
N LEU A 142 12.28 -4.81 19.50
CA LEU A 142 12.93 -3.52 19.27
C LEU A 142 14.30 -3.65 18.57
N SER A 143 15.13 -4.64 18.98
CA SER A 143 16.41 -4.88 18.30
C SER A 143 16.30 -5.37 16.87
N VAL A 144 15.32 -6.23 16.60
CA VAL A 144 15.06 -6.72 15.25
C VAL A 144 14.57 -5.57 14.36
N LEU A 145 13.63 -4.75 14.84
CA LEU A 145 13.10 -3.61 14.09
C LEU A 145 14.21 -2.61 13.72
N VAL A 146 15.09 -2.26 14.67
CA VAL A 146 16.24 -1.38 14.39
C VAL A 146 17.15 -1.98 13.31
N SER A 147 17.50 -3.26 13.44
CA SER A 147 18.32 -3.95 12.44
C SER A 147 17.69 -3.93 11.05
N VAL A 148 16.40 -4.25 10.96
CA VAL A 148 15.63 -4.24 9.70
C VAL A 148 15.62 -2.84 9.08
N THR A 149 15.32 -1.80 9.88
CA THR A 149 15.33 -0.41 9.38
C THR A 149 16.71 0.03 8.92
N ALA A 150 17.79 -0.44 9.58
CA ALA A 150 19.16 -0.15 9.16
C ALA A 150 19.48 -0.77 7.79
N VAL A 151 19.12 -2.05 7.59
CA VAL A 151 19.30 -2.75 6.30
C VAL A 151 18.54 -2.04 5.18
N ILE A 152 17.28 -1.66 5.45
CA ILE A 152 16.44 -0.88 4.53
C ILE A 152 17.10 0.46 4.15
N CYS A 153 17.63 1.18 5.13
CA CYS A 153 18.32 2.45 4.90
C CYS A 153 19.60 2.27 4.07
N ILE A 154 20.40 1.23 4.37
CA ILE A 154 21.62 0.90 3.60
C ILE A 154 21.26 0.61 2.15
N PHE A 155 20.24 -0.23 1.91
CA PHE A 155 19.80 -0.57 0.56
C PHE A 155 19.29 0.66 -0.20
N SER A 156 18.56 1.55 0.48
CA SER A 156 18.09 2.81 -0.10
C SER A 156 19.25 3.70 -0.55
N ILE A 157 20.29 3.82 0.27
CA ILE A 157 21.50 4.61 -0.05
C ILE A 157 22.26 3.98 -1.22
N LEU A 158 22.46 2.66 -1.21
CA LEU A 158 23.18 1.93 -2.26
C LEU A 158 22.47 2.05 -3.62
N ARG A 159 21.15 1.85 -3.65
CA ARG A 159 20.35 1.95 -4.88
C ARG A 159 20.43 3.35 -5.49
N ARG A 160 20.43 4.38 -4.64
CA ARG A 160 20.58 5.77 -5.11
C ARG A 160 21.94 6.00 -5.78
N SER A 161 23.03 5.46 -5.23
CA SER A 161 24.36 5.58 -5.81
C SER A 161 24.45 4.92 -7.19
N ASN A 162 23.70 3.85 -7.43
CA ASN A 162 23.71 3.08 -8.68
C ASN A 162 22.78 3.64 -9.76
N SER A 163 21.93 4.61 -9.44
CA SER A 163 20.92 5.18 -10.37
C SER A 163 21.50 6.19 -11.38
N SER A 164 22.83 6.24 -11.57
CA SER A 164 23.48 7.03 -12.62
C SER A 164 23.34 6.38 -14.01
N GLY A 165 22.93 5.11 -14.10
CA GLY A 165 22.48 4.45 -15.32
C GLY A 165 20.96 4.55 -15.48
N SER A 166 20.49 4.73 -16.72
CA SER A 166 19.10 4.86 -17.15
C SER A 166 18.22 3.64 -16.86
N VAL A 167 17.97 3.33 -15.59
CA VAL A 167 17.05 2.27 -15.16
C VAL A 167 15.62 2.82 -15.20
N PRO A 168 14.64 2.08 -15.75
CA PRO A 168 13.26 2.53 -15.84
C PRO A 168 12.68 2.89 -14.46
N ALA A 169 11.87 3.96 -14.44
CA ALA A 169 11.29 4.60 -13.27
C ALA A 169 10.27 3.76 -12.47
N GLU A 170 10.20 2.44 -12.71
CA GLU A 170 9.17 1.54 -12.18
C GLU A 170 9.28 1.31 -10.66
N GLN A 171 10.45 1.50 -10.05
CA GLN A 171 10.65 1.11 -8.64
C GLN A 171 11.52 2.11 -7.83
N VAL A 172 11.31 3.42 -7.99
CA VAL A 172 11.95 4.43 -7.12
C VAL A 172 11.33 4.36 -5.73
N TRP A 173 11.86 3.50 -4.87
CA TRP A 173 11.48 3.42 -3.47
C TRP A 173 12.00 4.65 -2.73
N THR A 174 11.09 5.48 -2.22
CA THR A 174 11.42 6.61 -1.37
C THR A 174 11.40 6.11 0.08
N GLY A 175 12.49 5.50 0.52
CA GLY A 175 12.63 4.86 1.85
C GLY A 175 12.60 5.83 3.06
N SER A 176 11.88 6.94 2.95
CA SER A 176 11.85 8.06 3.89
C SER A 176 11.07 7.75 5.16
N THR A 177 9.94 7.05 5.06
CA THR A 177 9.14 6.64 6.22
C THR A 177 9.88 5.60 7.04
N GLU A 178 10.56 4.66 6.38
CA GLU A 178 11.37 3.63 7.01
C GLU A 178 12.60 4.23 7.69
N ALA A 179 13.26 5.20 7.04
CA ALA A 179 14.36 5.93 7.62
C ALA A 179 13.92 6.78 8.83
N ALA A 180 12.76 7.43 8.76
CA ALA A 180 12.17 8.17 9.87
C ALA A 180 11.91 7.27 11.09
N LEU A 181 11.27 6.11 10.88
CA LEU A 181 11.08 5.12 11.94
C LEU A 181 12.40 4.58 12.46
N GLY A 182 13.38 4.35 11.59
CA GLY A 182 14.74 3.94 11.96
C GLY A 182 15.41 4.91 12.93
N VAL A 183 15.29 6.22 12.70
CA VAL A 183 15.81 7.25 13.61
C VAL A 183 15.12 7.18 14.97
N LEU A 184 13.78 7.09 15.01
CA LEU A 184 13.02 7.02 16.26
C LEU A 184 13.33 5.76 17.08
N LEU A 185 13.40 4.60 16.41
CA LEU A 185 13.71 3.32 17.03
C LEU A 185 15.15 3.25 17.54
N SER A 186 16.11 3.78 16.76
CA SER A 186 17.52 3.86 17.15
C SER A 186 17.72 4.78 18.34
N THR A 187 17.03 5.93 18.35
CA THR A 187 17.03 6.87 19.49
C THR A 187 16.54 6.19 20.76
N ALA A 188 15.43 5.45 20.66
CA ALA A 188 14.90 4.71 21.79
C ALA A 188 15.87 3.64 22.28
N MET A 189 16.44 2.85 21.37
CA MET A 189 17.41 1.82 21.72
C MET A 189 18.65 2.42 22.40
N ALA A 190 19.16 3.55 21.93
CA ALA A 190 20.29 4.25 22.53
C ALA A 190 19.97 4.69 23.97
N ILE A 191 18.81 5.31 24.20
CA ILE A 191 18.36 5.71 25.55
C ILE A 191 18.27 4.48 26.47
N ARG A 192 17.75 3.37 25.95
CA ARG A 192 17.63 2.12 26.71
C ARG A 192 18.98 1.52 27.07
N ALA A 193 19.95 1.54 26.16
CA ALA A 193 21.29 1.04 26.39
C ALA A 193 22.01 1.89 27.46
N VAL A 194 21.87 3.21 27.39
CA VAL A 194 22.38 4.14 28.43
C VAL A 194 21.73 3.86 29.79
N ASP A 195 20.43 3.61 29.83
CA ASP A 195 19.74 3.26 31.09
C ASP A 195 20.20 1.93 31.68
N GLN A 196 20.59 0.97 30.85
CA GLN A 196 21.17 -0.29 31.34
C GLN A 196 22.58 -0.11 31.89
N LEU A 197 23.38 0.79 31.29
CA LEU A 197 24.72 1.14 31.79
C LEU A 197 24.68 1.88 33.13
N ARG A 198 23.67 2.73 33.35
CA ARG A 198 23.54 3.54 34.58
C ARG A 198 22.95 2.79 35.78
N ARG A 199 22.36 1.60 35.60
CA ARG A 199 21.76 0.85 36.71
C ARG A 199 22.86 0.22 37.59
N PRO A 200 22.86 0.46 38.92
CA PRO A 200 23.81 -0.16 39.83
C PRO A 200 23.62 -1.69 39.80
N ARG A 201 24.67 -2.40 39.38
CA ARG A 201 24.65 -3.84 39.09
C ARG A 201 24.70 -4.62 40.42
N ARG A 202 23.68 -5.44 40.71
CA ARG A 202 23.70 -6.40 41.82
C ARG A 202 24.51 -7.68 41.54
N SER A 203 25.05 -7.86 40.33
CA SER A 203 25.80 -9.06 39.95
C SER A 203 26.86 -8.76 38.87
N PRO A 204 28.06 -9.38 38.96
CA PRO A 204 29.17 -9.15 38.02
C PRO A 204 28.92 -9.93 36.72
N ARG A 205 28.05 -9.40 35.85
CA ARG A 205 28.11 -9.72 34.41
C ARG A 205 29.01 -8.70 33.71
N SER A 206 29.66 -9.08 32.62
CA SER A 206 30.56 -8.19 31.87
C SER A 206 29.79 -6.98 31.27
N PRO A 207 30.38 -5.77 31.23
CA PRO A 207 29.76 -4.57 30.63
C PRO A 207 29.72 -4.59 29.09
N ALA A 208 30.27 -5.64 28.45
CA ALA A 208 30.37 -5.73 26.98
C ALA A 208 29.01 -5.72 26.27
N GLY A 209 28.00 -6.37 26.83
CA GLY A 209 26.66 -6.46 26.23
C GLY A 209 25.97 -5.10 25.99
N PRO A 210 25.78 -4.25 27.02
CA PRO A 210 25.14 -2.95 26.84
C PRO A 210 25.96 -1.95 26.01
N LEU A 211 27.30 -2.05 26.04
CA LEU A 211 28.17 -1.25 25.16
C LEU A 211 27.98 -1.62 23.68
N ALA A 212 27.93 -2.92 23.36
CA ALA A 212 27.67 -3.38 22.00
C ALA A 212 26.27 -2.97 21.48
N MET A 213 25.25 -2.98 22.35
CA MET A 213 23.93 -2.47 21.99
C MET A 213 23.95 -0.97 21.72
N LEU A 214 24.70 -0.19 22.50
CA LEU A 214 24.82 1.26 22.29
C LEU A 214 25.54 1.59 20.98
N THR A 215 26.67 0.92 20.67
CA THR A 215 27.40 1.16 19.43
C THR A 215 26.55 0.78 18.21
N CYS A 216 25.83 -0.34 18.26
CA CYS A 216 24.91 -0.75 17.21
C CYS A 216 23.77 0.29 17.01
N ALA A 217 23.19 0.78 18.10
CA ALA A 217 22.14 1.80 18.04
C ALA A 217 22.64 3.12 17.44
N ILE A 218 23.85 3.56 17.80
CA ILE A 218 24.45 4.79 17.25
C ILE A 218 24.77 4.63 15.76
N LEU A 219 25.34 3.49 15.34
CA LEU A 219 25.60 3.22 13.93
C LEU A 219 24.30 3.23 13.11
N SER A 220 23.26 2.55 13.61
CA SER A 220 21.94 2.55 12.97
C SER A 220 21.31 3.96 12.91
N LEU A 221 21.48 4.76 13.95
CA LEU A 221 21.04 6.15 13.99
C LEU A 221 21.74 7.00 12.92
N ILE A 222 23.06 6.87 12.78
CA ILE A 222 23.84 7.61 11.77
C ILE A 222 23.39 7.21 10.36
N VAL A 223 23.26 5.92 10.09
CA VAL A 223 22.80 5.40 8.79
C VAL A 223 21.40 5.89 8.46
N SER A 224 20.45 5.80 9.40
CA SER A 224 19.06 6.23 9.18
C SER A 224 18.95 7.75 9.01
N LEU A 225 19.68 8.55 9.80
CA LEU A 225 19.72 9.99 9.63
C LEU A 225 20.33 10.41 8.29
N SER A 226 21.38 9.70 7.86
CA SER A 226 22.00 9.91 6.54
C SER A 226 21.04 9.56 5.42
N ALA A 227 20.27 8.48 5.56
CA ALA A 227 19.24 8.10 4.59
C ALA A 227 18.14 9.17 4.48
N VAL A 228 17.65 9.73 5.59
CA VAL A 228 16.66 10.84 5.54
C VAL A 228 17.27 12.08 4.88
N ALA A 229 18.46 12.49 5.30
CA ALA A 229 19.11 13.70 4.80
C ALA A 229 19.45 13.63 3.30
N LEU A 230 19.83 12.43 2.83
CA LEU A 230 20.07 12.22 1.41
C LEU A 230 18.73 12.11 0.69
N CYS A 231 17.90 11.11 1.03
CA CYS A 231 16.78 10.62 0.23
C CYS A 231 15.47 11.41 0.36
N SER A 232 15.36 12.34 1.30
CA SER A 232 14.11 13.04 1.57
C SER A 232 14.26 14.57 1.60
N GLY A 233 13.13 15.26 1.50
CA GLY A 233 13.04 16.72 1.60
C GLY A 233 13.12 17.22 3.04
N TRP A 234 13.26 18.54 3.19
CA TRP A 234 13.29 19.24 4.48
C TRP A 234 12.08 18.93 5.38
N THR A 235 10.91 18.68 4.79
CA THR A 235 9.69 18.35 5.51
C THR A 235 9.80 17.05 6.30
N ALA A 236 10.43 16.00 5.75
CA ALA A 236 10.62 14.76 6.50
C ALA A 236 11.68 14.90 7.59
N LEU A 237 12.75 15.67 7.36
CA LEU A 237 13.73 15.98 8.41
C LEU A 237 13.06 16.68 9.60
N ILE A 238 12.22 17.69 9.34
CA ILE A 238 11.43 18.37 10.37
C ILE A 238 10.53 17.37 11.09
N ALA A 239 9.82 16.52 10.36
CA ALA A 239 8.92 15.53 10.96
C ALA A 239 9.66 14.51 11.84
N VAL A 240 10.86 14.06 11.44
CA VAL A 240 11.71 13.16 12.23
C VAL A 240 12.22 13.84 13.49
N LEU A 241 12.66 15.10 13.38
CA LEU A 241 13.08 15.91 14.53
C LEU A 241 11.92 16.12 15.51
N LEU A 242 10.71 16.36 15.02
CA LEU A 242 9.50 16.46 15.84
C LEU A 242 9.18 15.15 16.56
N GLY A 243 9.29 13.99 15.88
CA GLY A 243 9.14 12.70 16.56
C GLY A 243 10.22 12.46 17.60
N ALA A 244 11.49 12.72 17.29
CA ALA A 244 12.61 12.51 18.22
C ALA A 244 12.51 13.42 19.44
N THR A 245 12.11 14.68 19.24
CA THR A 245 11.88 15.63 20.32
C THR A 245 10.77 15.17 21.25
N THR A 246 9.65 14.62 20.75
CA THR A 246 8.61 14.06 21.65
C THR A 246 9.15 12.93 22.55
N ILE A 247 10.02 12.05 22.02
CA ILE A 247 10.65 10.99 22.82
C ILE A 247 11.56 11.61 23.89
N LEU A 248 12.40 12.57 23.50
CA LEU A 248 13.31 13.26 24.42
C LEU A 248 12.57 14.07 25.49
N THR A 249 11.44 14.71 25.15
CA THR A 249 10.57 15.42 26.08
C THR A 249 10.05 14.47 27.17
N VAL A 250 9.58 13.28 26.79
CA VAL A 250 9.16 12.26 27.78
C VAL A 250 10.32 11.87 28.69
N VAL A 251 11.51 11.63 28.13
CA VAL A 251 12.70 11.27 28.93
C VAL A 251 13.10 12.40 29.88
N ALA A 252 13.09 13.64 29.41
CA ALA A 252 13.45 14.82 30.18
C ALA A 252 12.47 15.04 31.34
N ILE A 253 11.16 14.98 31.09
CA ILE A 253 10.13 15.10 32.13
C ILE A 253 10.32 14.04 33.23
N ARG A 254 10.72 12.82 32.86
CA ARG A 254 10.85 11.71 33.82
C ARG A 254 12.16 11.68 34.57
N LYS A 255 13.28 12.10 33.97
CA LYS A 255 14.62 11.97 34.57
C LYS A 255 15.22 13.26 35.09
N LEU A 256 14.89 14.41 34.50
CA LEU A 256 15.62 15.65 34.73
C LEU A 256 14.89 16.64 35.65
N PHE A 257 13.60 16.47 35.96
CA PHE A 257 12.84 17.47 36.71
C PHE A 257 12.03 16.90 37.89
N PHE A 258 12.38 17.35 39.10
CA PHE A 258 11.79 16.96 40.40
C PHE A 258 10.64 17.88 40.88
N GLY A 259 9.87 18.50 39.98
CA GLY A 259 8.76 19.38 40.39
C GLY A 259 7.70 19.60 39.32
N MET A 260 6.48 19.91 39.76
CA MET A 260 5.32 20.20 38.89
C MET A 260 5.62 21.34 37.90
N TRP A 261 6.32 22.38 38.38
CA TRP A 261 6.76 23.52 37.57
C TRP A 261 7.80 23.17 36.49
N GLY A 262 8.71 22.22 36.78
CA GLY A 262 9.66 21.73 35.79
C GLY A 262 8.99 20.94 34.66
N ARG A 263 7.91 20.20 34.97
CA ARG A 263 7.13 19.49 33.94
C ARG A 263 6.39 20.46 33.02
N VAL A 264 5.78 21.50 33.59
CA VAL A 264 5.11 22.55 32.80
C VAL A 264 6.11 23.29 31.94
N GLY A 265 7.30 23.64 32.46
CA GLY A 265 8.35 24.30 31.68
C GLY A 265 8.84 23.46 30.49
N VAL A 266 9.12 22.17 30.69
CA VAL A 266 9.54 21.28 29.59
C VAL A 266 8.41 21.05 28.57
N LEU A 267 7.16 20.99 29.02
CA LEU A 267 6.03 20.90 28.12
C LEU A 267 5.87 22.20 27.30
N ALA A 268 6.01 23.36 27.94
CA ALA A 268 5.94 24.66 27.29
C ALA A 268 7.04 24.82 26.23
N THR A 269 8.30 24.46 26.55
CA THR A 269 9.40 24.53 25.58
C THR A 269 9.20 23.54 24.45
N ALA A 270 8.72 22.32 24.72
CA ALA A 270 8.38 21.36 23.67
C ALA A 270 7.24 21.88 22.77
N THR A 271 6.20 22.50 23.33
CA THR A 271 5.12 23.11 22.53
C THR A 271 5.60 24.31 21.73
N MET A 272 6.48 25.15 22.28
CA MET A 272 7.08 26.26 21.53
C MET A 272 7.94 25.75 20.38
N LEU A 273 8.75 24.71 20.61
CA LEU A 273 9.56 24.09 19.57
C LEU A 273 8.68 23.45 18.49
N PHE A 274 7.56 22.84 18.88
CA PHE A 274 6.56 22.28 17.98
C PHE A 274 5.96 23.37 17.09
N VAL A 275 5.45 24.44 17.68
CA VAL A 275 4.88 25.59 16.95
C VAL A 275 5.93 26.26 16.06
N ALA A 276 7.16 26.44 16.55
CA ALA A 276 8.25 27.01 15.78
C ALA A 276 8.60 26.14 14.56
N ALA A 277 8.62 24.81 14.70
CA ALA A 277 8.87 23.91 13.59
C ALA A 277 7.84 24.08 12.46
N PHE A 278 6.56 24.33 12.78
CA PHE A 278 5.53 24.61 11.77
C PHE A 278 5.78 25.88 10.97
N THR A 279 6.50 26.87 11.52
CA THR A 279 6.84 28.11 10.79
C THR A 279 7.88 27.89 9.69
N PHE A 280 8.72 26.84 9.82
CA PHE A 280 9.74 26.50 8.84
C PHE A 280 9.24 25.59 7.72
N ILE A 281 7.98 25.12 7.81
CA ILE A 281 7.41 24.23 6.82
C ILE A 281 6.92 25.07 5.62
N PRO A 282 7.41 24.83 4.40
CA PRO A 282 6.93 25.53 3.21
C PRO A 282 5.50 25.08 2.91
N ILE A 283 4.52 25.92 3.25
CA ILE A 283 3.09 25.67 2.98
C ILE A 283 2.71 26.40 1.70
N ASN A 284 2.27 25.66 0.68
CA ASN A 284 1.66 26.26 -0.49
C ASN A 284 0.23 26.73 -0.15
N ARG A 285 0.06 28.04 0.09
CA ARG A 285 -1.22 28.64 0.53
C ARG A 285 -2.37 28.52 -0.47
N ASN A 286 -2.06 28.24 -1.74
CA ASN A 286 -3.05 28.16 -2.81
C ASN A 286 -3.45 26.72 -3.14
N ALA A 287 -2.90 25.72 -2.45
CA ALA A 287 -3.14 24.31 -2.71
C ALA A 287 -4.00 23.68 -1.61
N ASP A 288 -4.71 22.59 -1.92
CA ASP A 288 -5.47 21.80 -0.92
C ASP A 288 -4.52 21.33 0.21
N LEU A 289 -5.02 21.29 1.45
CA LEU A 289 -4.25 20.98 2.66
C LEU A 289 -3.51 19.63 2.55
N THR A 290 -4.09 18.68 1.81
CA THR A 290 -3.56 17.33 1.58
C THR A 290 -2.30 17.29 0.72
N ILE A 291 -2.07 18.32 -0.08
CA ILE A 291 -0.90 18.48 -0.97
C ILE A 291 -0.06 19.72 -0.63
N ALA A 292 -0.53 20.59 0.27
CA ALA A 292 0.12 21.85 0.64
C ALA A 292 1.54 21.70 1.19
N LEU A 293 1.87 20.52 1.72
CA LEU A 293 3.17 20.17 2.29
C LEU A 293 4.09 19.43 1.32
N SER A 294 3.62 19.17 0.10
CA SER A 294 4.42 18.53 -0.93
C SER A 294 5.22 19.55 -1.74
N THR A 295 6.43 19.16 -2.12
CA THR A 295 7.37 20.02 -2.87
C THR A 295 7.28 19.82 -4.38
N GLN A 296 6.48 18.86 -4.85
CA GLN A 296 6.37 18.51 -6.27
C GLN A 296 5.05 19.02 -6.87
N PRO A 297 5.03 19.48 -8.14
CA PRO A 297 3.80 19.85 -8.82
C PRO A 297 2.92 18.61 -9.04
N ARG A 298 1.64 18.71 -8.66
CA ARG A 298 0.70 17.58 -8.64
C ARG A 298 -0.65 17.95 -9.24
N ALA A 299 -0.63 18.37 -10.50
CA ALA A 299 -1.79 18.88 -11.19
C ALA A 299 -2.89 17.82 -11.37
N ALA A 300 -2.55 16.56 -11.63
CA ALA A 300 -3.56 15.50 -11.76
C ALA A 300 -4.19 15.18 -10.40
N THR A 301 -3.37 15.10 -9.36
CA THR A 301 -3.84 14.87 -7.97
C THR A 301 -4.78 15.99 -7.52
N GLU A 302 -4.46 17.25 -7.86
CA GLU A 302 -5.30 18.40 -7.52
C GLU A 302 -6.66 18.33 -8.23
N ARG A 303 -6.69 18.00 -9.53
CA ARG A 303 -7.95 17.78 -10.27
C ARG A 303 -8.76 16.64 -9.67
N MET A 304 -8.11 15.54 -9.27
CA MET A 304 -8.77 14.41 -8.61
C MET A 304 -9.38 14.84 -7.27
N LEU A 305 -8.65 15.59 -6.44
CA LEU A 305 -9.15 16.10 -5.15
C LEU A 305 -10.34 17.03 -5.30
N GLN A 306 -10.41 17.81 -6.38
CA GLN A 306 -11.55 18.67 -6.69
C GLN A 306 -12.80 17.88 -7.08
N ASP A 307 -12.63 16.74 -7.74
CA ASP A 307 -13.71 15.87 -8.22
C ASP A 307 -14.10 14.76 -7.21
N THR A 308 -13.41 14.69 -6.07
CA THR A 308 -13.60 13.60 -5.11
C THR A 308 -14.87 13.78 -4.27
N HIS A 309 -15.73 12.77 -4.27
CA HIS A 309 -16.89 12.67 -3.39
C HIS A 309 -16.51 12.46 -1.91
N ALA A 310 -17.43 12.78 -0.98
CA ALA A 310 -17.18 12.65 0.46
C ALA A 310 -16.81 11.22 0.92
N ILE A 311 -17.25 10.19 0.18
CA ILE A 311 -17.03 8.75 0.46
C ILE A 311 -15.75 8.22 -0.25
N GLY A 312 -15.16 9.02 -1.14
CA GLY A 312 -14.03 8.63 -1.99
C GLY A 312 -14.45 7.81 -3.21
N THR A 313 -13.45 7.38 -3.96
CA THR A 313 -13.59 6.65 -5.24
C THR A 313 -13.26 5.15 -5.11
N GLY A 314 -12.91 4.68 -3.91
CA GLY A 314 -12.47 3.31 -3.66
C GLY A 314 -11.01 3.24 -3.19
N ALA A 315 -10.73 2.44 -2.17
CA ALA A 315 -9.38 2.04 -1.77
C ALA A 315 -8.49 1.59 -2.95
N GLY A 316 -7.26 2.10 -3.05
CA GLY A 316 -6.27 1.67 -4.04
C GLY A 316 -6.57 2.10 -5.48
N THR A 317 -7.63 2.86 -5.75
CA THR A 317 -8.03 3.23 -7.12
C THR A 317 -7.26 4.43 -7.68
N PHE A 318 -6.39 5.09 -6.91
CA PHE A 318 -5.68 6.29 -7.36
C PHE A 318 -4.93 6.05 -8.68
N VAL A 319 -4.20 4.94 -8.77
CA VAL A 319 -3.42 4.60 -9.98
C VAL A 319 -4.34 4.32 -11.17
N ALA A 320 -5.53 3.76 -10.94
CA ALA A 320 -6.51 3.47 -11.97
C ALA A 320 -7.19 4.75 -12.52
N LEU A 321 -7.30 5.80 -11.70
CA LEU A 321 -7.87 7.09 -12.10
C LEU A 321 -6.86 8.02 -12.80
N LEU A 322 -5.57 7.81 -12.58
CA LEU A 322 -4.52 8.68 -13.10
C LEU A 322 -4.54 8.85 -14.65
N PRO A 323 -4.85 7.83 -15.47
CA PRO A 323 -5.02 8.00 -16.92
C PRO A 323 -6.14 8.97 -17.33
N ILE A 324 -7.10 9.25 -16.45
CA ILE A 324 -8.22 10.18 -16.70
C ILE A 324 -7.82 11.62 -16.39
N TYR A 325 -7.22 11.85 -15.21
CA TYR A 325 -6.90 13.20 -14.72
C TYR A 325 -5.49 13.69 -15.05
N GLY A 326 -4.61 12.77 -15.44
CA GLY A 326 -3.22 13.04 -15.82
C GLY A 326 -3.09 13.80 -17.13
N ASP A 327 -2.01 14.56 -17.28
CA ASP A 327 -1.69 15.23 -18.54
C ASP A 327 -1.25 14.21 -19.62
N VAL A 328 -1.48 14.52 -20.90
CA VAL A 328 -1.14 13.64 -22.02
C VAL A 328 0.36 13.29 -22.01
N GLY A 329 0.67 12.00 -21.90
CA GLY A 329 2.05 11.52 -21.90
C GLY A 329 2.81 11.64 -20.59
N MET A 330 2.13 12.06 -19.51
CA MET A 330 2.55 11.70 -18.17
C MET A 330 2.43 10.18 -18.03
N LEU A 331 3.55 9.51 -17.81
CA LEU A 331 3.52 8.11 -17.39
C LEU A 331 2.78 8.06 -16.06
N ALA A 332 1.82 7.13 -15.91
CA ALA A 332 1.06 6.90 -14.67
C ALA A 332 1.95 6.65 -13.43
N MET A 333 3.26 6.51 -13.62
CA MET A 333 4.24 6.29 -12.56
C MET A 333 5.01 7.54 -12.13
N ARG A 334 4.84 8.69 -12.81
CA ARG A 334 5.63 9.90 -12.54
C ARG A 334 4.98 10.84 -11.53
N GLU A 335 3.66 10.84 -11.42
CA GLU A 335 2.95 11.61 -10.41
C GLU A 335 2.57 10.71 -9.23
N ARG A 336 3.24 10.88 -8.10
CA ARG A 336 2.92 10.17 -6.86
C ARG A 336 2.20 11.12 -5.89
N PRO A 337 0.98 10.78 -5.45
CA PRO A 337 0.24 11.61 -4.51
C PRO A 337 0.93 11.56 -3.14
N THR A 338 0.60 12.49 -2.26
CA THR A 338 0.87 12.30 -0.83
C THR A 338 -0.03 11.22 -0.29
N ALA A 339 0.40 10.53 0.77
CA ALA A 339 -0.45 9.54 1.43
C ALA A 339 -1.78 10.17 1.88
N ALA A 340 -1.76 11.41 2.40
CA ALA A 340 -2.98 12.14 2.76
C ALA A 340 -3.89 12.42 1.55
N ALA A 341 -3.31 12.78 0.39
CA ALA A 341 -4.07 13.00 -0.83
C ALA A 341 -4.63 11.69 -1.40
N ALA A 342 -3.84 10.61 -1.38
CA ALA A 342 -4.30 9.28 -1.78
C ALA A 342 -5.49 8.84 -0.91
N VAL A 343 -5.41 8.96 0.41
CA VAL A 343 -6.54 8.66 1.31
C VAL A 343 -7.73 9.54 1.02
N ALA A 344 -7.52 10.85 0.80
CA ALA A 344 -8.62 11.76 0.52
C ALA A 344 -9.36 11.38 -0.77
N VAL A 345 -8.63 11.03 -1.85
CA VAL A 345 -9.22 10.62 -3.13
C VAL A 345 -9.89 9.25 -3.04
N GLU A 346 -9.24 8.28 -2.42
CA GLU A 346 -9.67 6.87 -2.40
C GLU A 346 -10.74 6.59 -1.33
N MET A 347 -10.53 7.09 -0.11
CA MET A 347 -11.40 6.85 1.05
C MET A 347 -12.34 8.03 1.35
N GLY A 348 -12.10 9.19 0.75
CA GLY A 348 -12.86 10.41 1.03
C GLY A 348 -12.25 11.27 2.13
N ARG A 349 -12.64 12.56 2.15
CA ARG A 349 -12.18 13.54 3.14
C ARG A 349 -12.64 13.21 4.56
N THR A 350 -13.83 12.64 4.72
CA THR A 350 -14.37 12.26 6.04
C THR A 350 -13.51 11.19 6.71
N PHE A 351 -13.08 10.20 5.95
CA PHE A 351 -12.20 9.15 6.43
C PHE A 351 -10.83 9.71 6.82
N LEU A 352 -10.26 10.60 6.02
CA LEU A 352 -9.01 11.28 6.36
C LEU A 352 -9.13 12.04 7.69
N CYS A 353 -10.19 12.83 7.88
CA CYS A 353 -10.43 13.53 9.15
C CYS A 353 -10.54 12.56 10.33
N GLY A 354 -11.28 11.45 10.17
CA GLY A 354 -11.38 10.39 11.17
C GLY A 354 -10.01 9.78 11.51
N LEU A 355 -9.18 9.49 10.50
CA LEU A 355 -7.84 8.95 10.66
C LEU A 355 -6.92 9.91 11.43
N LEU A 356 -6.98 11.21 11.13
CA LEU A 356 -6.21 12.25 11.85
C LEU A 356 -6.64 12.34 13.31
N ILE A 357 -7.94 12.31 13.59
CA ILE A 357 -8.46 12.31 14.97
C ILE A 357 -7.94 11.09 15.72
N VAL A 358 -7.99 9.90 15.11
CA VAL A 358 -7.45 8.66 15.70
C VAL A 358 -5.93 8.77 15.94
N ALA A 359 -5.17 9.33 15.01
CA ALA A 359 -3.73 9.54 15.15
C ALA A 359 -3.37 10.52 16.27
N VAL A 360 -4.13 11.61 16.44
CA VAL A 360 -3.94 12.56 17.53
C VAL A 360 -4.30 11.92 18.88
N ILE A 361 -5.45 11.24 18.96
CA ILE A 361 -5.88 10.54 20.17
C ILE A 361 -4.86 9.46 20.56
N SER A 362 -4.35 8.68 19.60
CA SER A 362 -3.34 7.65 19.86
C SER A 362 -2.04 8.27 20.38
N ALA A 363 -1.57 9.37 19.78
CA ALA A 363 -0.40 10.12 20.24
C ALA A 363 -0.59 10.61 21.69
N CYS A 364 -1.74 11.23 22.01
CA CYS A 364 -2.06 11.72 23.35
C CYS A 364 -2.12 10.59 24.38
N ILE A 365 -2.78 9.48 24.07
CA ILE A 365 -2.89 8.33 24.97
C ILE A 365 -1.52 7.70 25.23
N LEU A 366 -0.71 7.51 24.17
CA LEU A 366 0.62 6.92 24.29
C LEU A 366 1.57 7.84 25.06
N PHE A 367 1.53 9.15 24.82
CA PHE A 367 2.31 10.14 25.56
C PHE A 367 1.94 10.16 27.04
N ALA A 368 0.64 10.22 27.37
CA ALA A 368 0.17 10.19 28.75
C ALA A 368 0.59 8.89 29.46
N ARG A 369 0.47 7.74 28.78
CA ARG A 369 0.92 6.44 29.32
C ARG A 369 2.43 6.33 29.46
N ALA A 370 3.20 7.01 28.60
CA ALA A 370 4.65 7.08 28.74
C ALA A 370 5.04 7.81 30.04
N LEU A 371 4.35 8.90 30.37
CA LEU A 371 4.60 9.67 31.59
C LEU A 371 4.19 8.92 32.87
N SER A 372 3.09 8.16 32.82
CA SER A 372 2.55 7.48 34.01
C SER A 372 3.31 6.21 34.42
N ARG A 373 4.21 5.68 33.58
CA ARG A 373 4.84 4.35 33.79
C ARG A 373 6.28 4.44 34.27
N ASN A 374 6.62 3.65 35.30
CA ASN A 374 7.97 3.68 35.89
C ASN A 374 9.08 3.06 35.02
N HIS A 375 8.89 1.84 34.49
CA HIS A 375 9.99 1.05 33.91
C HIS A 375 9.92 0.82 32.39
N ALA A 376 8.77 1.04 31.74
CA ALA A 376 8.54 0.72 30.32
C ALA A 376 8.07 1.93 29.48
N TYR A 377 8.37 3.15 29.95
CA TYR A 377 7.93 4.41 29.33
C TYR A 377 8.44 4.64 27.90
N LEU A 378 9.56 4.01 27.54
CA LEU A 378 10.22 4.24 26.26
C LEU A 378 9.40 3.73 25.06
N TYR A 379 8.74 2.57 25.17
CA TYR A 379 7.99 2.01 24.03
C TYR A 379 6.75 2.85 23.67
N PRO A 380 5.91 3.28 24.64
CA PRO A 380 4.82 4.21 24.34
C PRO A 380 5.34 5.58 23.86
N ALA A 381 6.49 6.05 24.35
CA ALA A 381 7.08 7.30 23.85
C ALA A 381 7.46 7.22 22.37
N VAL A 382 8.03 6.09 21.93
CA VAL A 382 8.31 5.84 20.50
C VAL A 382 7.04 5.84 19.68
N GLY A 383 5.97 5.19 20.15
CA GLY A 383 4.69 5.19 19.44
C GLY A 383 4.07 6.60 19.32
N ALA A 384 4.18 7.42 20.37
CA ALA A 384 3.73 8.81 20.32
C ALA A 384 4.54 9.64 19.32
N GLY A 385 5.87 9.52 19.33
CA GLY A 385 6.74 10.21 18.37
C GLY A 385 6.53 9.73 16.93
N ALA A 386 6.35 8.41 16.73
CA ALA A 386 5.99 7.86 15.43
C ALA A 386 4.64 8.40 14.95
N SER A 387 3.64 8.55 15.83
CA SER A 387 2.34 9.12 15.46
C SER A 387 2.48 10.56 14.94
N VAL A 388 3.28 11.38 15.62
CA VAL A 388 3.55 12.77 15.20
C VAL A 388 4.31 12.80 13.87
N SER A 389 5.41 12.06 13.75
CA SER A 389 6.20 12.03 12.51
C SER A 389 5.41 11.50 11.32
N LEU A 390 4.71 10.38 11.48
CA LEU A 390 3.93 9.76 10.40
C LEU A 390 2.77 10.63 9.94
N THR A 391 2.13 11.36 10.86
CA THR A 391 1.07 12.32 10.47
C THR A 391 1.63 13.39 9.56
N ILE A 392 2.80 13.96 9.88
CA ILE A 392 3.43 15.00 9.04
C ILE A 392 3.95 14.41 7.72
N LEU A 393 4.58 13.23 7.76
CA LEU A 393 5.04 12.52 6.55
C LEU A 393 3.86 12.20 5.63
N ALA A 394 2.69 11.87 6.16
CA ALA A 394 1.51 11.57 5.34
C ALA A 394 1.11 12.73 4.42
N PHE A 395 1.32 13.97 4.86
CA PHE A 395 1.05 15.18 4.06
C PHE A 395 2.23 15.60 3.19
N ALA A 396 3.43 15.09 3.42
CA ALA A 396 4.62 15.43 2.63
C ALA A 396 4.93 14.41 1.53
N GLU A 397 4.76 13.11 1.80
CA GLU A 397 5.28 12.01 0.99
C GLU A 397 4.24 10.89 0.77
N ASN A 398 4.54 9.97 -0.17
CA ASN A 398 3.67 8.83 -0.53
C ASN A 398 4.04 7.52 0.19
N SER A 399 5.22 7.44 0.81
CA SER A 399 5.83 6.17 1.22
C SER A 399 5.08 5.43 2.34
N LEU A 400 4.08 6.06 2.96
CA LEU A 400 3.32 5.45 4.06
C LEU A 400 2.51 4.22 3.64
N PHE A 401 2.06 4.15 2.38
CA PHE A 401 1.32 3.01 1.84
C PHE A 401 2.21 1.95 1.19
N ASP A 402 3.52 2.15 1.14
CA ASP A 402 4.40 1.08 0.69
C ASP A 402 4.26 -0.11 1.66
N LEU A 403 4.24 -1.33 1.12
CA LEU A 403 4.05 -2.56 1.90
C LEU A 403 5.06 -2.62 3.06
N TRP A 404 6.32 -2.27 2.81
CA TRP A 404 7.39 -2.29 3.81
C TRP A 404 7.19 -1.27 4.93
N ALA A 405 6.91 -0.02 4.56
CA ALA A 405 6.65 1.05 5.50
C ALA A 405 5.43 0.72 6.37
N SER A 406 4.32 0.30 5.75
CA SER A 406 3.09 -0.04 6.49
C SER A 406 3.27 -1.21 7.46
N LEU A 407 4.03 -2.25 7.10
CA LEU A 407 4.37 -3.36 8.00
C LEU A 407 5.26 -2.91 9.18
N LEU A 408 6.26 -2.04 8.93
CA LEU A 408 7.10 -1.46 9.99
C LEU A 408 6.29 -0.58 10.93
N VAL A 409 5.43 0.29 10.38
CA VAL A 409 4.50 1.13 11.14
C VAL A 409 3.63 0.26 12.05
N ALA A 410 3.02 -0.79 11.50
CA ALA A 410 2.21 -1.74 12.26
C ALA A 410 2.99 -2.40 13.40
N ALA A 411 4.22 -2.85 13.14
CA ALA A 411 5.07 -3.45 14.17
C ALA A 411 5.42 -2.46 15.30
N VAL A 412 5.73 -1.20 14.96
CA VAL A 412 6.01 -0.13 15.94
C VAL A 412 4.80 0.18 16.81
N TYR A 413 3.61 0.34 16.21
CA TYR A 413 2.39 0.58 16.95
C TYR A 413 1.98 -0.62 17.80
N GLY A 414 2.11 -1.84 17.28
CA GLY A 414 1.86 -3.06 18.04
C GLY A 414 2.73 -3.14 19.29
N LEU A 415 4.03 -2.87 19.15
CA LEU A 415 4.99 -2.79 20.26
C LEU A 415 4.61 -1.69 21.28
N ALA A 416 4.31 -0.48 20.80
CA ALA A 416 3.98 0.67 21.65
C ALA A 416 2.70 0.42 22.47
N PHE A 417 1.63 -0.05 21.83
CA PHE A 417 0.35 -0.30 22.49
C PHE A 417 0.41 -1.46 23.47
N ALA A 418 1.07 -2.57 23.14
CA ALA A 418 1.22 -3.70 24.05
C ALA A 418 1.99 -3.30 25.32
N GLN A 419 3.09 -2.58 25.16
CA GLN A 419 3.89 -2.08 26.27
C GLN A 419 3.24 -0.91 27.02
N SER A 420 2.16 -0.33 26.49
CA SER A 420 1.38 0.70 27.20
C SER A 420 0.44 0.09 28.27
N LEU A 421 0.17 -1.22 28.22
CA LEU A 421 -0.83 -1.89 29.06
C LEU A 421 -0.28 -2.86 30.10
N SER A 422 0.98 -3.31 30.00
CA SER A 422 1.52 -4.36 30.89
C SER A 422 1.24 -4.09 32.37
N SER A 423 0.37 -4.89 32.98
CA SER A 423 -0.12 -4.69 34.35
C SER A 423 0.98 -4.92 35.39
N PRO A 424 1.05 -4.15 36.49
CA PRO A 424 1.91 -4.46 37.64
C PRO A 424 1.54 -5.79 38.32
N ALA A 425 0.34 -6.33 38.05
CA ALA A 425 -0.15 -7.57 38.67
C ALA A 425 0.77 -8.79 38.42
N ARG A 426 1.46 -8.88 37.27
CA ARG A 426 2.41 -9.97 37.00
C ARG A 426 3.71 -9.86 37.81
N ASP A 427 4.11 -8.63 38.13
CA ASP A 427 5.25 -8.40 39.01
C ASP A 427 4.83 -8.73 40.47
N VAL A 428 3.60 -8.41 40.89
CA VAL A 428 3.07 -8.78 42.22
C VAL A 428 2.92 -10.30 42.38
N GLU A 429 2.32 -10.98 41.41
CA GLU A 429 2.10 -12.44 41.48
C GLU A 429 3.41 -13.22 41.43
N SER A 430 4.42 -12.74 40.68
CA SER A 430 5.76 -13.36 40.68
C SER A 430 6.60 -13.01 41.92
N ILE A 431 6.37 -11.84 42.54
CA ILE A 431 6.97 -11.49 43.83
C ILE A 431 6.32 -12.30 44.94
N GLU A 432 4.99 -12.43 44.96
CA GLU A 432 4.24 -13.27 45.90
C GLU A 432 4.62 -14.74 45.74
N LEU A 433 4.70 -15.29 44.52
CA LEU A 433 5.10 -16.68 44.33
C LEU A 433 6.55 -16.93 44.75
N ARG A 434 7.43 -15.94 44.55
CA ARG A 434 8.83 -16.01 45.00
C ARG A 434 8.93 -15.84 46.52
N GLN A 435 8.11 -15.00 47.14
CA GLN A 435 7.97 -14.88 48.59
C GLN A 435 7.37 -16.16 49.19
N LEU A 436 6.38 -16.78 48.55
CA LEU A 436 5.78 -18.03 48.97
C LEU A 436 6.75 -19.21 48.81
N MET A 437 7.57 -19.25 47.77
CA MET A 437 8.65 -20.24 47.65
C MET A 437 9.76 -20.02 48.69
N GLN A 438 10.09 -18.76 49.01
CA GLN A 438 11.06 -18.42 50.05
C GLN A 438 10.51 -18.77 51.44
N GLU A 439 9.24 -18.45 51.71
CA GLU A 439 8.56 -18.79 52.96
C GLU A 439 8.27 -20.29 53.09
N ALA A 440 8.06 -21.01 51.99
CA ALA A 440 7.92 -22.47 51.99
C ALA A 440 9.27 -23.19 52.24
N SER A 441 10.39 -22.55 51.89
CA SER A 441 11.73 -23.01 52.29
C SER A 441 11.99 -22.80 53.80
N ASP A 442 11.32 -21.83 54.42
CA ASP A 442 11.50 -21.46 55.83
C ASP A 442 10.43 -22.05 56.78
N ARG A 443 9.34 -22.64 56.26
CA ARG A 443 8.24 -23.19 57.08
C ARG A 443 7.87 -24.62 56.70
N THR A 444 8.65 -25.59 57.18
CA THR A 444 8.05 -26.85 57.65
C THR A 444 7.22 -26.54 58.90
N THR A 445 5.95 -26.96 58.91
CA THR A 445 4.94 -26.81 59.98
C THR A 445 4.25 -25.43 60.13
N ALA A 446 3.16 -25.23 59.39
CA ALA A 446 1.86 -24.74 59.92
C ALA A 446 0.86 -24.55 58.77
N ALA A 447 -0.27 -25.26 58.85
CA ALA A 447 -1.39 -25.12 57.92
C ALA A 447 -2.04 -23.73 58.04
N ARG A 448 -2.02 -22.95 56.95
CA ARG A 448 -2.75 -21.67 56.88
C ARG A 448 -3.61 -21.61 55.63
N ARG A 449 -4.90 -21.30 55.83
CA ARG A 449 -5.94 -21.17 54.81
C ARG A 449 -5.55 -20.14 53.74
N ILE A 450 -5.66 -20.56 52.48
CA ILE A 450 -5.50 -19.75 51.28
C ILE A 450 -6.76 -18.88 51.10
N PRO A 451 -6.65 -17.56 50.93
CA PRO A 451 -7.76 -16.74 50.45
C PRO A 451 -7.93 -16.95 48.94
N THR A 452 -9.11 -17.42 48.54
CA THR A 452 -9.52 -17.54 47.14
C THR A 452 -9.74 -16.15 46.55
N THR A 453 -8.77 -15.65 45.79
CA THR A 453 -8.99 -14.53 44.87
C THR A 453 -9.79 -15.04 43.65
N PRO A 454 -10.77 -14.29 43.14
CA PRO A 454 -11.54 -14.71 41.98
C PRO A 454 -10.63 -14.63 40.75
N ILE A 455 -10.17 -15.80 40.30
CA ILE A 455 -9.51 -15.95 39.01
C ILE A 455 -10.55 -15.57 37.96
N ALA A 456 -10.44 -14.35 37.44
CA ALA A 456 -11.21 -13.92 36.29
C ALA A 456 -10.95 -14.90 35.14
N SER A 457 -12.00 -15.66 34.80
CA SER A 457 -12.01 -16.65 33.72
C SER A 457 -11.36 -16.05 32.46
N PRO A 458 -10.39 -16.74 31.83
CA PRO A 458 -9.80 -16.27 30.58
C PRO A 458 -10.88 -16.20 29.52
N SER A 459 -11.05 -15.03 28.89
CA SER A 459 -12.12 -14.80 27.92
C SER A 459 -11.97 -15.75 26.72
N PRO A 460 -12.80 -16.81 26.59
CA PRO A 460 -12.77 -17.69 25.42
C PRO A 460 -12.97 -16.88 24.13
N LEU A 461 -13.69 -15.77 24.23
CA LEU A 461 -13.97 -14.81 23.17
C LEU A 461 -12.70 -14.29 22.48
N THR A 462 -11.63 -13.96 23.20
CA THR A 462 -10.39 -13.47 22.56
C THR A 462 -9.65 -14.56 21.78
N ARG A 463 -9.74 -15.82 22.23
CA ARG A 463 -9.17 -16.96 21.48
C ARG A 463 -9.97 -17.16 20.21
N VAL A 464 -11.30 -17.21 20.32
CA VAL A 464 -12.20 -17.34 19.18
C VAL A 464 -11.98 -16.21 18.17
N ALA A 465 -11.86 -14.97 18.63
CA ALA A 465 -11.61 -13.82 17.76
C ALA A 465 -10.28 -13.96 17.00
N LEU A 466 -9.18 -14.31 17.69
CA LEU A 466 -7.88 -14.53 17.05
C LEU A 466 -7.91 -15.70 16.06
N THR A 467 -8.59 -16.80 16.40
CA THR A 467 -8.72 -17.95 15.48
C THR A 467 -9.55 -17.59 14.25
N VAL A 468 -10.63 -16.81 14.41
CA VAL A 468 -11.45 -16.35 13.30
C VAL A 468 -10.64 -15.43 12.38
N ILE A 469 -9.88 -14.48 12.94
CA ILE A 469 -9.00 -13.61 12.15
C ILE A 469 -7.94 -14.45 11.41
N GLY A 470 -7.33 -15.43 12.08
CA GLY A 470 -6.35 -16.33 11.45
C GLY A 470 -6.95 -17.14 10.29
N LEU A 471 -8.17 -17.66 10.45
CA LEU A 471 -8.88 -18.37 9.39
C LEU A 471 -9.26 -17.45 8.22
N LEU A 472 -9.70 -16.21 8.50
CA LEU A 472 -9.98 -15.22 7.46
C LEU A 472 -8.72 -14.88 6.66
N LEU A 473 -7.56 -14.74 7.29
CA LEU A 473 -6.30 -14.51 6.60
C LEU A 473 -5.82 -15.73 5.80
N ALA A 474 -6.07 -16.95 6.30
CA ALA A 474 -5.79 -18.17 5.55
C ALA A 474 -6.68 -18.29 4.31
N ALA A 475 -7.97 -17.95 4.45
CA ALA A 475 -8.90 -17.87 3.33
C ALA A 475 -8.49 -16.78 2.33
N GLN A 476 -8.05 -15.61 2.82
CA GLN A 476 -7.51 -14.53 1.99
C GLN A 476 -6.23 -14.96 1.26
N ALA A 477 -5.31 -15.66 1.93
CA ALA A 477 -4.10 -16.19 1.32
C ALA A 477 -4.43 -17.24 0.25
N ALA A 478 -5.34 -18.16 0.55
CA ALA A 478 -5.83 -19.13 -0.41
C ALA A 478 -6.50 -18.44 -1.60
N TRP A 479 -7.28 -17.37 -1.37
CA TRP A 479 -7.87 -16.57 -2.44
C TRP A 479 -6.82 -15.85 -3.30
N MET A 480 -5.77 -15.29 -2.70
CA MET A 480 -4.66 -14.65 -3.43
C MET A 480 -3.78 -15.65 -4.19
N VAL A 481 -3.61 -16.88 -3.68
CA VAL A 481 -2.84 -17.94 -4.35
C VAL A 481 -3.68 -18.66 -5.41
N SER A 482 -4.99 -18.77 -5.19
CA SER A 482 -5.97 -19.34 -6.14
C SER A 482 -6.29 -18.39 -7.30
N GLN A 483 -5.51 -17.32 -7.51
CA GLN A 483 -5.64 -16.35 -8.61
C GLN A 483 -5.31 -16.96 -10.00
N SER A 484 -5.81 -18.16 -10.30
CA SER A 484 -6.17 -18.60 -11.65
C SER A 484 -7.57 -18.10 -12.07
N TRP A 485 -8.14 -17.11 -11.36
CA TRP A 485 -9.33 -16.35 -11.76
C TRP A 485 -8.93 -15.15 -12.65
N PRO A 486 -9.82 -14.60 -13.51
CA PRO A 486 -9.49 -14.03 -14.82
C PRO A 486 -8.83 -12.63 -14.72
N PHE A 487 -8.39 -12.20 -13.54
CA PHE A 487 -7.65 -10.96 -13.36
C PHE A 487 -6.19 -11.17 -13.73
N GLY A 488 -5.95 -11.40 -15.02
CA GLY A 488 -4.62 -11.53 -15.59
C GLY A 488 -3.66 -10.45 -15.07
N ASP A 489 -2.37 -10.77 -15.15
CA ASP A 489 -1.26 -9.86 -14.85
C ASP A 489 -1.56 -8.44 -15.33
N ARG A 490 -0.91 -7.44 -14.70
CA ARG A 490 -0.75 -6.12 -15.34
C ARG A 490 0.07 -6.30 -16.62
N LEU A 491 -0.49 -6.95 -17.63
CA LEU A 491 0.03 -7.05 -18.97
C LEU A 491 -0.19 -5.68 -19.57
N SER A 492 0.78 -4.81 -19.31
CA SER A 492 0.98 -3.64 -20.09
C SER A 492 1.04 -4.06 -21.56
N VAL A 493 0.14 -3.49 -22.37
CA VAL A 493 0.09 -3.63 -23.83
C VAL A 493 1.47 -3.32 -24.48
N SER A 494 2.39 -2.70 -23.74
CA SER A 494 3.81 -2.55 -24.10
C SER A 494 4.55 -3.87 -24.40
N ALA A 495 4.23 -4.98 -23.72
CA ALA A 495 4.83 -6.28 -24.04
C ALA A 495 4.37 -6.81 -25.41
N VAL A 496 3.14 -6.44 -25.80
CA VAL A 496 2.56 -6.74 -27.11
C VAL A 496 3.15 -5.81 -28.19
N ALA A 497 3.32 -4.53 -27.88
CA ALA A 497 3.88 -3.53 -28.81
C ALA A 497 5.38 -3.74 -29.07
N GLY A 498 6.18 -4.13 -28.07
CA GLY A 498 7.59 -4.50 -28.26
C GLY A 498 7.77 -5.75 -29.14
N SER A 499 6.80 -6.68 -29.08
CA SER A 499 6.77 -7.83 -29.99
C SER A 499 6.47 -7.44 -31.45
N ASN A 500 5.83 -6.29 -31.67
CA ASN A 500 5.50 -5.79 -33.00
C ASN A 500 6.71 -5.12 -33.68
N GLU A 501 7.65 -4.53 -32.95
CA GLU A 501 8.90 -4.03 -33.56
C GLU A 501 9.82 -5.19 -33.99
N ALA A 502 9.88 -6.26 -33.22
CA ALA A 502 10.60 -7.49 -33.57
C ALA A 502 9.89 -8.34 -34.64
N LYS A 503 8.56 -8.22 -34.80
CA LYS A 503 7.78 -8.89 -35.86
C LYS A 503 7.64 -8.05 -37.13
N ALA A 504 7.73 -6.72 -37.05
CA ALA A 504 7.71 -5.84 -38.22
C ALA A 504 8.94 -6.05 -39.13
N SER A 505 10.08 -6.46 -38.56
CA SER A 505 11.26 -6.89 -39.33
C SER A 505 11.11 -8.28 -39.96
N ALA A 506 10.25 -9.15 -39.41
CA ALA A 506 9.94 -10.48 -39.98
C ALA A 506 8.80 -10.44 -41.02
N LEU A 507 7.99 -9.37 -41.03
CA LEU A 507 6.84 -9.18 -41.92
C LEU A 507 7.19 -8.70 -43.33
N GLN A 508 8.46 -8.43 -43.63
CA GLN A 508 8.91 -8.07 -44.98
C GLN A 508 9.17 -9.29 -45.90
N SER A 509 9.15 -10.53 -45.40
CA SER A 509 9.58 -11.69 -46.20
C SER A 509 8.51 -12.72 -46.56
N THR A 510 7.24 -12.59 -46.13
CA THR A 510 6.28 -13.67 -46.38
C THR A 510 4.88 -13.15 -46.75
N ARG A 511 4.72 -12.90 -48.04
CA ARG A 511 3.44 -12.81 -48.74
C ARG A 511 2.81 -14.21 -48.77
N GLU A 512 1.49 -14.28 -48.58
CA GLU A 512 0.63 -15.48 -48.64
C GLU A 512 0.58 -16.38 -47.39
N ASN A 513 -0.44 -16.15 -46.54
CA ASN A 513 -1.40 -17.14 -46.03
C ASN A 513 -2.07 -16.65 -44.71
N ALA A 514 -3.39 -16.78 -44.65
CA ALA A 514 -4.30 -16.23 -43.65
C ALA A 514 -4.25 -16.90 -42.25
N ALA A 515 -3.06 -17.28 -41.75
CA ALA A 515 -2.93 -18.16 -40.58
C ALA A 515 -1.93 -17.68 -39.49
N THR A 516 -1.57 -16.39 -39.42
CA THR A 516 -0.49 -15.91 -38.53
C THR A 516 -0.93 -15.00 -37.37
N ILE A 517 -2.22 -14.98 -37.02
CA ILE A 517 -2.73 -14.34 -35.78
C ILE A 517 -2.94 -15.37 -34.65
N SER A 518 -2.60 -16.65 -34.86
CA SER A 518 -2.67 -17.69 -33.81
C SER A 518 -1.62 -17.53 -32.70
N GLY A 519 -0.61 -16.68 -32.88
CA GLY A 519 0.43 -16.43 -31.87
C GLY A 519 0.06 -15.40 -30.79
N PHE A 520 -1.09 -14.73 -30.91
CA PHE A 520 -1.55 -13.73 -29.95
C PHE A 520 -2.36 -14.36 -28.81
N ALA A 521 -3.09 -15.45 -29.09
CA ALA A 521 -3.83 -16.22 -28.10
C ALA A 521 -2.95 -17.21 -27.31
N ALA A 522 -1.87 -17.72 -27.93
CA ALA A 522 -0.99 -18.70 -27.31
C ALA A 522 -0.19 -18.17 -26.10
N THR A 523 -0.01 -16.85 -25.96
CA THR A 523 0.63 -16.24 -24.80
C THR A 523 -0.33 -15.96 -23.64
N VAL A 524 -1.64 -16.13 -23.84
CA VAL A 524 -2.68 -15.93 -22.81
C VAL A 524 -3.32 -17.26 -22.36
N GLY A 525 -3.01 -18.37 -23.04
CA GLY A 525 -3.52 -19.70 -22.68
C GLY A 525 -2.90 -20.28 -21.42
N LEU A 526 -3.60 -20.12 -20.29
CA LEU A 526 -3.53 -21.07 -19.17
C LEU A 526 -3.83 -22.47 -19.71
N ARG A 527 -2.84 -23.37 -19.56
CA ARG A 527 -2.89 -24.78 -19.95
C ARG A 527 -4.15 -25.46 -19.40
N SER A 528 -5.05 -25.87 -20.29
CA SER A 528 -6.17 -26.77 -19.98
C SER A 528 -6.09 -27.96 -20.92
N ASP A 529 -5.66 -29.10 -20.38
CA ASP A 529 -5.74 -30.39 -21.05
C ASP A 529 -7.21 -30.84 -20.98
N ASN A 530 -7.90 -30.86 -22.12
CA ASN A 530 -8.89 -31.88 -22.50
C ASN A 530 -9.38 -31.65 -23.93
N ALA A 531 -9.23 -32.68 -24.76
CA ALA A 531 -9.56 -32.68 -26.17
C ALA A 531 -11.08 -32.79 -26.39
N ALA A 532 -11.70 -31.67 -26.76
CA ALA A 532 -12.95 -31.60 -27.51
C ALA A 532 -12.99 -30.27 -28.28
N ASP A 533 -13.15 -30.36 -29.62
CA ASP A 533 -13.19 -29.29 -30.64
C ASP A 533 -12.62 -27.89 -30.23
N PRO A 534 -11.31 -27.65 -30.43
CA PRO A 534 -10.55 -26.64 -29.69
C PRO A 534 -10.71 -25.17 -30.15
N GLN A 535 -11.33 -24.88 -31.30
CA GLN A 535 -11.35 -23.51 -31.85
C GLN A 535 -12.58 -22.67 -31.45
N ASN A 536 -13.74 -23.28 -31.22
CA ASN A 536 -14.95 -22.54 -30.82
C ASN A 536 -15.08 -22.40 -29.29
N THR A 537 -14.58 -23.38 -28.53
CA THR A 537 -14.60 -23.38 -27.05
C THR A 537 -13.55 -22.45 -26.45
N GLY A 538 -12.31 -22.44 -26.98
CA GLY A 538 -11.27 -21.51 -26.51
C GLY A 538 -11.59 -20.03 -26.81
N ARG A 539 -12.21 -19.76 -27.96
CA ARG A 539 -12.51 -18.41 -28.46
C ARG A 539 -13.67 -17.70 -27.73
N SER A 540 -14.70 -18.45 -27.35
CA SER A 540 -15.77 -17.96 -26.50
C SER A 540 -15.32 -17.80 -25.05
N ALA A 541 -14.41 -18.67 -24.58
CA ALA A 541 -13.79 -18.54 -23.27
C ALA A 541 -12.96 -17.25 -23.13
N ASP A 542 -12.22 -16.85 -24.17
CA ASP A 542 -11.44 -15.60 -24.16
C ASP A 542 -12.34 -14.35 -24.06
N LEU A 543 -13.40 -14.26 -24.88
CA LEU A 543 -14.38 -13.15 -24.80
C LEU A 543 -15.06 -13.07 -23.43
N ASN A 544 -15.50 -14.21 -22.91
CA ASN A 544 -16.15 -14.30 -21.60
C ASN A 544 -15.16 -13.97 -20.46
N SER A 545 -13.86 -14.26 -20.62
CA SER A 545 -12.85 -13.92 -19.63
C SER A 545 -12.65 -12.41 -19.54
N PHE A 546 -12.59 -11.70 -20.67
CA PHE A 546 -12.44 -10.24 -20.68
C PHE A 546 -13.71 -9.53 -20.19
N SER A 547 -14.89 -9.99 -20.58
CA SER A 547 -16.14 -9.44 -20.03
C SER A 547 -16.23 -9.67 -18.52
N ALA A 548 -15.87 -10.86 -18.04
CA ALA A 548 -15.84 -11.15 -16.60
C ALA A 548 -14.86 -10.25 -15.83
N VAL A 549 -13.73 -9.83 -16.43
CA VAL A 549 -12.84 -8.84 -15.80
C VAL A 549 -13.52 -7.47 -15.65
N LEU A 550 -14.23 -7.03 -16.69
CA LEU A 550 -14.88 -5.73 -16.72
C LEU A 550 -16.08 -5.63 -15.76
N GLU A 551 -16.69 -6.76 -15.37
CA GLU A 551 -17.72 -6.82 -14.32
C GLU A 551 -17.21 -6.41 -12.92
N TYR A 552 -15.89 -6.45 -12.71
CA TYR A 552 -15.25 -6.06 -11.44
C TYR A 552 -14.32 -4.85 -11.58
N SER A 553 -13.81 -4.57 -12.78
CA SER A 553 -12.85 -3.51 -13.04
C SER A 553 -13.17 -2.77 -14.35
N PRO A 554 -14.23 -1.93 -14.36
CA PRO A 554 -14.68 -1.23 -15.55
C PRO A 554 -13.75 -0.07 -15.96
N LEU A 555 -12.77 0.32 -15.15
CA LEU A 555 -11.77 1.35 -15.51
C LEU A 555 -10.65 0.85 -16.42
N ARG A 556 -10.60 -0.45 -16.73
CA ARG A 556 -9.51 -1.03 -17.53
C ARG A 556 -9.67 -0.76 -19.02
N GLY A 557 -9.21 0.40 -19.45
CA GLY A 557 -9.24 0.82 -20.86
C GLY A 557 -8.45 -0.09 -21.79
N ASP A 558 -7.43 -0.79 -21.29
CA ASP A 558 -6.70 -1.84 -22.01
C ASP A 558 -7.60 -3.05 -22.32
N VAL A 559 -8.38 -3.51 -21.34
CA VAL A 559 -9.30 -4.65 -21.49
C VAL A 559 -10.47 -4.30 -22.40
N TRP A 560 -11.04 -3.09 -22.27
CA TRP A 560 -12.06 -2.60 -23.20
C TRP A 560 -11.58 -2.60 -24.65
N LEU A 561 -10.35 -2.14 -24.88
CA LEU A 561 -9.76 -2.13 -26.21
C LEU A 561 -9.52 -3.55 -26.74
N MET A 562 -9.06 -4.46 -25.89
CA MET A 562 -8.84 -5.85 -26.27
C MET A 562 -10.15 -6.57 -26.61
N LEU A 563 -11.21 -6.32 -25.84
CA LEU A 563 -12.55 -6.80 -26.15
C LEU A 563 -13.07 -6.19 -27.46
N ALA A 564 -12.80 -4.91 -27.73
CA ALA A 564 -13.15 -4.27 -29.00
C ALA A 564 -12.44 -4.95 -30.19
N VAL A 565 -11.12 -5.23 -30.09
CA VAL A 565 -10.36 -5.96 -31.11
C VAL A 565 -10.98 -7.33 -31.40
N LEU A 566 -11.30 -8.09 -30.35
CA LEU A 566 -11.89 -9.42 -30.47
C LEU A 566 -13.32 -9.38 -31.04
N SER A 567 -14.12 -8.37 -30.65
CA SER A 567 -15.48 -8.16 -31.19
C SER A 567 -15.47 -7.82 -32.68
N LYS A 568 -14.48 -7.06 -33.15
CA LYS A 568 -14.32 -6.72 -34.57
C LYS A 568 -14.08 -7.97 -35.42
N GLN A 569 -13.37 -8.95 -34.87
CA GLN A 569 -13.14 -10.24 -35.52
C GLN A 569 -14.37 -11.16 -35.43
N HIS A 570 -15.28 -10.91 -34.48
CA HIS A 570 -16.42 -11.78 -34.15
C HIS A 570 -17.68 -10.95 -33.88
N ALA A 571 -18.27 -10.38 -34.95
CA ALA A 571 -19.30 -9.33 -34.93
C ALA A 571 -20.66 -9.67 -34.26
N ALA A 572 -20.79 -10.77 -33.51
CA ALA A 572 -22.06 -11.29 -33.04
C ALA A 572 -22.42 -10.92 -31.58
N THR A 573 -21.46 -10.60 -30.72
CA THR A 573 -21.72 -10.53 -29.26
C THR A 573 -21.75 -9.10 -28.69
N TYR A 574 -20.88 -8.21 -29.16
CA TYR A 574 -20.75 -6.85 -28.61
C TYR A 574 -20.53 -5.83 -29.72
N ASP A 575 -21.09 -4.64 -29.55
CA ASP A 575 -20.85 -3.52 -30.45
C ASP A 575 -19.44 -2.93 -30.26
N THR A 576 -18.60 -3.08 -31.29
CA THR A 576 -17.22 -2.60 -31.29
C THR A 576 -17.12 -1.10 -31.05
N THR A 577 -18.09 -0.29 -31.50
CA THR A 577 -18.05 1.17 -31.33
C THR A 577 -18.26 1.57 -29.87
N SER A 578 -19.25 0.97 -29.20
CA SER A 578 -19.47 1.13 -27.76
C SER A 578 -18.26 0.72 -26.91
N LEU A 579 -17.62 -0.42 -27.21
CA LEU A 579 -16.43 -0.89 -26.51
C LEU A 579 -15.22 0.04 -26.71
N LEU A 580 -15.03 0.54 -27.93
CA LEU A 580 -13.97 1.48 -28.25
C LEU A 580 -14.15 2.80 -27.49
N ARG A 581 -15.41 3.30 -27.41
CA ARG A 581 -15.80 4.48 -26.63
C ARG A 581 -15.42 4.32 -25.16
N MET A 582 -15.74 3.17 -24.55
CA MET A 582 -15.35 2.86 -23.17
C MET A 582 -13.83 2.86 -22.99
N SER A 583 -13.07 2.35 -23.95
CA SER A 583 -11.61 2.43 -23.89
C SER A 583 -11.12 3.89 -23.85
N TYR A 584 -11.74 4.77 -24.63
CA TYR A 584 -11.39 6.19 -24.69
C TYR A 584 -11.74 6.94 -23.40
N TYR A 585 -12.89 6.64 -22.78
CA TYR A 585 -13.30 7.29 -21.53
C TYR A 585 -12.50 6.84 -20.32
N THR A 586 -12.13 5.56 -20.26
CA THR A 586 -11.47 4.99 -19.08
C THR A 586 -9.96 5.22 -19.07
N ALA A 587 -9.33 5.37 -20.23
CA ALA A 587 -7.90 5.62 -20.32
C ALA A 587 -7.54 6.64 -21.42
N PRO A 588 -8.07 7.88 -21.39
CA PRO A 588 -7.92 8.86 -22.46
C PRO A 588 -6.46 9.29 -22.69
N ASN A 589 -5.64 9.32 -21.63
CA ASN A 589 -4.24 9.77 -21.71
C ASN A 589 -3.22 8.63 -21.78
N ALA A 590 -3.66 7.37 -21.88
CA ALA A 590 -2.78 6.21 -21.94
C ALA A 590 -2.15 6.07 -23.34
N LEU A 591 -0.93 6.60 -23.49
CA LEU A 591 -0.20 6.60 -24.76
C LEU A 591 0.04 5.20 -25.34
N ASP A 592 0.26 4.22 -24.47
CA ASP A 592 0.55 2.84 -24.87
C ASP A 592 -0.62 2.18 -25.61
N LEU A 593 -1.83 2.70 -25.42
CA LEU A 593 -3.04 2.21 -26.08
C LEU A 593 -3.29 2.89 -27.43
N ILE A 594 -2.69 4.06 -27.70
CA ILE A 594 -2.95 4.84 -28.92
C ILE A 594 -2.68 4.03 -30.21
N PRO A 595 -1.55 3.30 -30.37
CA PRO A 595 -1.31 2.49 -31.56
C PRO A 595 -2.45 1.51 -31.88
N LEU A 596 -2.94 0.80 -30.86
CA LEU A 596 -3.97 -0.21 -31.01
C LEU A 596 -5.36 0.42 -31.15
N ARG A 597 -5.63 1.54 -30.47
CA ARG A 597 -6.88 2.30 -30.68
C ARG A 597 -7.00 2.81 -32.11
N LEU A 598 -5.95 3.42 -32.64
CA LEU A 598 -5.95 3.94 -34.01
C LEU A 598 -6.15 2.84 -35.05
N SER A 599 -5.52 1.67 -34.89
CA SER A 599 -5.69 0.56 -35.84
C SER A 599 -7.12 -0.02 -35.83
N VAL A 600 -7.73 -0.14 -34.66
CA VAL A 600 -9.12 -0.61 -34.53
C VAL A 600 -10.09 0.43 -35.05
N ALA A 601 -9.93 1.69 -34.64
CA ALA A 601 -10.83 2.79 -34.94
C ALA A 601 -10.84 3.15 -36.44
N LEU A 602 -9.66 3.32 -37.06
CA LEU A 602 -9.55 3.64 -38.49
C LEU A 602 -9.96 2.46 -39.38
N GLY A 603 -9.91 1.24 -38.86
CA GLY A 603 -10.38 0.06 -39.58
C GLY A 603 -11.87 -0.25 -39.38
N THR A 604 -12.65 0.59 -38.69
CA THR A 604 -14.07 0.35 -38.38
C THR A 604 -14.91 1.52 -38.87
N ASP A 605 -15.66 1.34 -39.97
CA ASP A 605 -16.42 2.44 -40.61
C ASP A 605 -17.46 3.07 -39.69
N ALA A 606 -18.09 2.27 -38.82
CA ALA A 606 -19.06 2.75 -37.85
C ALA A 606 -18.42 3.76 -36.85
N ALA A 607 -17.16 3.56 -36.47
CA ALA A 607 -16.44 4.47 -35.56
C ALA A 607 -16.16 5.83 -36.21
N ILE A 608 -15.95 5.88 -37.54
CA ILE A 608 -15.70 7.13 -38.27
C ILE A 608 -17.00 7.91 -38.50
N LYS A 609 -18.13 7.23 -38.61
CA LYS A 609 -19.45 7.84 -38.80
C LYS A 609 -20.00 8.47 -37.52
N GLU A 610 -19.58 7.97 -36.35
CA GLU A 610 -19.94 8.54 -35.07
C GLU A 610 -19.15 9.84 -34.77
N PRO A 611 -19.81 10.99 -34.54
CA PRO A 611 -19.14 12.27 -34.41
C PRO A 611 -18.21 12.34 -33.20
N GLU A 612 -18.60 11.72 -32.08
CA GLU A 612 -17.78 11.74 -30.88
C GLU A 612 -16.51 10.90 -31.02
N LEU A 613 -16.60 9.68 -31.56
CA LEU A 613 -15.43 8.86 -31.84
C LEU A 613 -14.50 9.53 -32.84
N ARG A 614 -15.05 10.23 -33.84
CA ARG A 614 -14.25 11.02 -34.78
C ARG A 614 -13.38 12.07 -34.09
N ASP A 615 -13.93 12.78 -33.11
CA ASP A 615 -13.17 13.78 -32.35
C ASP A 615 -12.12 13.14 -31.43
N LEU A 616 -12.43 11.99 -30.83
CA LEU A 616 -11.47 11.21 -30.02
C LEU A 616 -10.31 10.66 -30.88
N ILE A 617 -10.59 10.15 -32.07
CA ILE A 617 -9.57 9.65 -33.02
C ILE A 617 -8.71 10.81 -33.51
N ARG A 618 -9.31 11.98 -33.82
CA ARG A 618 -8.56 13.18 -34.21
C ARG A 618 -7.59 13.61 -33.11
N ARG A 619 -8.02 13.55 -31.85
CA ARG A 619 -7.15 13.83 -30.70
C ARG A 619 -5.97 12.88 -30.64
N ASP A 620 -6.19 11.56 -30.76
CA ASP A 620 -5.11 10.56 -30.74
C ASP A 620 -4.10 10.78 -31.89
N LEU A 621 -4.60 11.05 -33.11
CA LEU A 621 -3.76 11.40 -34.25
C LEU A 621 -2.92 12.65 -33.96
N LYS A 622 -3.53 13.70 -33.41
CA LYS A 622 -2.82 14.92 -33.01
C LYS A 622 -1.72 14.62 -31.99
N VAL A 623 -2.05 13.90 -30.92
CA VAL A 623 -1.09 13.52 -29.87
C VAL A 623 0.06 12.69 -30.42
N ALA A 624 -0.23 11.69 -31.25
CA ALA A 624 0.80 10.84 -31.86
C ALA A 624 1.66 11.61 -32.88
N MET A 625 1.13 12.64 -33.53
CA MET A 625 1.87 13.45 -34.51
C MET A 625 2.73 14.56 -33.90
N THR A 626 2.19 15.28 -32.91
CA THR A 626 2.86 16.44 -32.29
C THR A 626 3.64 16.08 -31.04
N GLY A 627 3.21 15.04 -30.31
CA GLY A 627 3.70 14.74 -28.95
C GLY A 627 4.91 13.80 -28.89
N ARG A 628 5.00 12.79 -29.78
CA ARG A 628 6.11 11.82 -29.80
C ARG A 628 6.37 11.24 -31.19
N THR A 629 7.52 11.57 -31.79
CA THR A 629 7.96 11.01 -33.09
C THR A 629 8.06 9.48 -33.11
N ALA A 630 8.22 8.84 -31.95
CA ALA A 630 8.24 7.39 -31.80
C ALA A 630 6.91 6.70 -32.15
N LEU A 631 5.78 7.41 -32.14
CA LEU A 631 4.46 6.83 -32.48
C LEU A 631 4.13 6.92 -33.98
N ARG A 632 4.96 7.60 -34.79
CA ARG A 632 4.76 7.74 -36.24
C ARG A 632 4.70 6.39 -36.98
N PRO A 633 5.55 5.39 -36.69
CA PRO A 633 5.45 4.08 -37.33
C PRO A 633 4.10 3.39 -37.09
N ALA A 634 3.54 3.53 -35.88
CA ALA A 634 2.24 2.97 -35.54
C ALA A 634 1.08 3.63 -36.28
N ILE A 635 1.17 4.93 -36.58
CA ILE A 635 0.18 5.61 -37.44
C ILE A 635 0.23 5.03 -38.86
N ALA A 636 1.44 4.77 -39.38
CA ALA A 636 1.58 4.20 -40.73
C ALA A 636 0.97 2.78 -40.82
N THR A 637 1.16 1.94 -39.81
CA THR A 637 0.55 0.59 -39.78
C THR A 637 -0.97 0.64 -39.59
N ALA A 638 -1.47 1.56 -38.77
CA ALA A 638 -2.91 1.79 -38.63
C ALA A 638 -3.53 2.30 -39.94
N TYR A 639 -2.87 3.22 -40.64
CA TYR A 639 -3.32 3.74 -41.95
C TYR A 639 -3.35 2.66 -43.03
N GLN A 640 -2.36 1.76 -43.07
CA GLN A 640 -2.33 0.64 -44.03
C GLN A 640 -3.46 -0.38 -43.80
N SER A 641 -3.89 -0.55 -42.55
CA SER A 641 -4.98 -1.46 -42.16
C SER A 641 -6.35 -0.77 -42.06
N ALA A 642 -6.43 0.52 -42.38
CA ALA A 642 -7.63 1.32 -42.28
C ALA A 642 -8.60 1.07 -43.46
N SER A 643 -9.89 1.27 -43.18
CA SER A 643 -10.93 1.25 -44.20
C SER A 643 -10.81 2.43 -45.17
N ALA A 644 -11.59 2.45 -46.24
CA ALA A 644 -11.56 3.56 -47.20
C ALA A 644 -11.95 4.90 -46.53
N ASP A 645 -13.03 4.89 -45.75
CA ASP A 645 -13.50 6.05 -44.97
C ASP A 645 -12.47 6.45 -43.90
N GLY A 646 -11.87 5.47 -43.21
CA GLY A 646 -10.83 5.70 -42.21
C GLY A 646 -9.56 6.31 -42.79
N ARG A 647 -9.13 5.88 -43.99
CA ARG A 647 -7.99 6.48 -44.70
C ARG A 647 -8.26 7.91 -45.10
N ALA A 648 -9.41 8.19 -45.70
CA ALA A 648 -9.80 9.55 -46.08
C ALA A 648 -9.83 10.48 -44.86
N PHE A 649 -10.39 10.01 -43.74
CA PHE A 649 -10.43 10.77 -42.49
C PHE A 649 -9.04 11.02 -41.89
N ALA A 650 -8.18 10.00 -41.88
CA ALA A 650 -6.81 10.12 -41.39
C ALA A 650 -6.00 11.09 -42.24
N GLU A 651 -6.12 11.04 -43.57
CA GLU A 651 -5.44 11.99 -44.46
C GLU A 651 -5.89 13.42 -44.22
N SER A 652 -7.20 13.66 -44.11
CA SER A 652 -7.73 14.99 -43.80
C SER A 652 -7.16 15.50 -42.47
N SER A 653 -7.23 14.69 -41.40
CA SER A 653 -6.80 15.09 -40.06
C SER A 653 -5.28 15.27 -39.94
N ILE A 654 -4.48 14.45 -40.64
CA ILE A 654 -3.03 14.55 -40.65
C ILE A 654 -2.59 15.73 -41.54
N SER A 655 -3.28 16.01 -42.65
CA SER A 655 -2.93 17.11 -43.55
C SER A 655 -3.01 18.49 -42.88
N GLU A 656 -3.93 18.65 -41.92
CA GLU A 656 -4.04 19.85 -41.08
C GLU A 656 -2.84 20.03 -40.14
N LEU A 657 -2.13 18.95 -39.80
CA LEU A 657 -1.02 18.95 -38.84
C LEU A 657 0.36 18.92 -39.51
N ASP A 658 0.55 18.03 -40.49
CA ASP A 658 1.80 17.82 -41.24
C ASP A 658 1.49 17.30 -42.66
N PRO A 659 1.30 18.18 -43.65
CA PRO A 659 0.96 17.77 -45.01
C PRO A 659 2.07 16.95 -45.69
N GLY A 660 3.33 17.15 -45.29
CA GLY A 660 4.46 16.39 -45.83
C GLY A 660 4.48 14.93 -45.35
N TYR A 661 3.88 14.64 -44.20
CA TYR A 661 3.75 13.28 -43.69
C TYR A 661 2.68 12.46 -44.44
N VAL A 662 1.59 13.10 -44.90
CA VAL A 662 0.56 12.43 -45.72
C VAL A 662 1.16 11.87 -47.02
N GLN A 663 2.07 12.62 -47.65
CA GLN A 663 2.74 12.17 -48.87
C GLN A 663 3.61 10.92 -48.62
N LYS A 664 4.24 10.85 -47.43
CA LYS A 664 5.02 9.67 -47.00
C LYS A 664 4.15 8.46 -46.68
N LEU A 665 2.93 8.67 -46.16
CA LEU A 665 1.96 7.60 -45.92
C LEU A 665 1.45 7.01 -47.23
N ARG A 666 1.11 7.87 -48.21
CA ARG A 666 0.68 7.44 -49.55
C ARG A 666 1.80 6.71 -50.31
N SER A 667 3.05 7.16 -50.21
CA SER A 667 4.20 6.47 -50.83
C SER A 667 4.53 5.11 -50.20
N ARG A 668 3.96 4.81 -49.02
CA ARG A 668 4.08 3.54 -48.29
C ARG A 668 2.81 2.67 -48.37
N GLY A 669 1.80 3.10 -49.14
CA GLY A 669 0.68 2.24 -49.51
C GLY A 669 1.16 1.06 -50.38
N PRO A 670 0.37 -0.01 -50.50
CA PRO A 670 0.77 -1.21 -51.25
C PRO A 670 1.16 -0.92 -52.69
#